data_AF-A0A017T2R7-F1
#
_entry.id   AF-A0A017T2R7-F1
#
_cell.length_a   1.000
_cell.length_b   1.000
_cell.length_c   1.000
_cell.angle_alpha   90.00
_cell.angle_beta   90.00
_cell.angle_gamma   90.00
#
_symmetry.space_group_name_H-M   'P 1'
#
loop_
_entity.id
_entity.type
_entity.pdbx_description
1 polymer ?
#
loop_
_entity_poly.entity_id
_entity_poly.type
_entity_poly.pdbx_seq_one_letter_code
_entity_poly.pdbx_strand_id
1 'polypeptide(L)'
;MACGGDDDGSGGGTTTDTGTTTDTGTTTDTTTGNQGGGGGGQGGSGGQGGGPVEGCGDGLVSADEECDDDNTVNGDGCDNGCSVEDGYACTGEPSACGPVCGDGQILGAEANGCDDGNTAEGDGCSATCTVEPGYTCTGEPSDCSAECGDGLVSADEGCDDDNTAAGDGCSATCTVEPGYTCTGQPSTCSAACGDGDIAGSEACDDGNTTNGDGCSAQCLEEPGWTCTDAPGGSDCATTCGDGIRIMGVEGCDDGDTMGGDGCSATCTVEAGYTCANNPGMPSQCVTGCGNGIISGGETCDDGNAVSGDGCSAACTTETGYTCSGTPSACCFAETEANNTYQTADGPLGVGGKACAAITPATDVDFFSFTLQTAGDVTIETLPGGGSGICPSTLDTVLELYGTNGTTLIANNDNKANGDHCSKIDPVTHPGAASLPAGTYYARVIDWQQDGVITSYRLSVKATVCGNGITEGSEECDGGTGCSATCQLATPGLGQSFTTAQPFTACNITPNSNARVDVPSCFPQVGGVHWYSFNTANGLLALTANAVGPVALYSGLGQELGCFSDATQAPLGTLTSAGGTVYAAVAVPTAINCLTFAQTPYNGVGTTATDINVSFDTPPAMDFGMTVNSGSVFLGTHTEIFQFPKTGGVMAEEYSVADGIQFQHLGYDLKFAGGNLFSVTKSASSSASRIYRLFNESSSTWGATPWDTTPTYPSSAPFYTLTYDGTNMIGATRTTQGTVHFFSFSATAAGTPASLGTNTSVGYVVGLAADSQYFYVAGLGASGEGVYRISRANVSAPATRIARVETTTSHNPIALDNTGMANYLYVRTEGEIHVVANPAGTPIYAGALSTLGGPGDQAMAYDPMTDSIFFVETETTGSARIMRLQ
;
A
#
# COMPACT_ATOMS: atom_id res chain seq x y z
N MET A 1 26.21 -50.29 -8.02
CA MET A 1 26.76 -50.82 -9.30
C MET A 1 27.22 -49.64 -10.16
N ALA A 2 27.84 -49.89 -11.33
CA ALA A 2 28.44 -48.91 -12.27
C ALA A 2 27.85 -47.48 -12.25
N CYS A 3 28.62 -46.39 -12.18
CA CYS A 3 29.73 -45.94 -13.06
C CYS A 3 29.28 -45.60 -14.50
N GLY A 4 29.54 -44.36 -14.97
CA GLY A 4 29.55 -44.09 -16.43
C GLY A 4 29.21 -42.66 -16.92
N GLY A 5 30.08 -41.67 -16.65
CA GLY A 5 30.41 -40.58 -17.60
C GLY A 5 29.35 -39.55 -18.02
N ASP A 6 29.67 -38.56 -18.88
CA ASP A 6 31.00 -38.04 -19.30
C ASP A 6 30.86 -36.58 -19.80
N ASP A 7 31.67 -35.69 -19.22
CA ASP A 7 32.62 -34.70 -19.80
C ASP A 7 32.29 -33.65 -20.89
N ASP A 8 33.07 -32.54 -20.78
CA ASP A 8 33.39 -31.45 -21.73
C ASP A 8 32.26 -30.58 -22.32
N GLY A 9 32.43 -29.28 -22.58
CA GLY A 9 33.60 -28.38 -22.47
C GLY A 9 33.39 -27.13 -23.36
N SER A 10 34.30 -26.16 -23.52
CA SER A 10 35.53 -25.78 -22.82
C SER A 10 36.05 -24.41 -23.36
N GLY A 11 37.04 -23.80 -22.67
CA GLY A 11 37.89 -22.71 -23.22
C GLY A 11 37.56 -21.26 -22.78
N GLY A 12 38.50 -20.42 -22.32
CA GLY A 12 39.88 -20.66 -21.87
C GLY A 12 40.97 -19.83 -22.57
N GLY A 13 41.89 -19.25 -21.77
CA GLY A 13 43.16 -18.61 -22.21
C GLY A 13 43.23 -17.08 -22.10
N THR A 14 44.41 -16.44 -22.03
CA THR A 14 45.79 -16.99 -21.94
C THR A 14 46.85 -15.91 -21.58
N THR A 15 47.88 -16.33 -20.80
CA THR A 15 49.33 -15.96 -20.87
C THR A 15 49.90 -14.54 -20.62
N THR A 16 51.02 -14.53 -19.87
CA THR A 16 52.27 -13.69 -19.99
C THR A 16 52.21 -12.17 -19.76
N ASP A 17 53.31 -11.43 -19.51
CA ASP A 17 54.62 -11.60 -18.81
C ASP A 17 55.35 -10.22 -18.89
N THR A 18 56.32 -9.98 -18.00
CA THR A 18 57.32 -8.88 -17.88
C THR A 18 57.53 -7.84 -19.02
N GLY A 19 57.70 -6.55 -18.68
CA GLY A 19 57.90 -5.48 -19.70
C GLY A 19 58.38 -4.06 -19.35
N THR A 20 58.89 -3.77 -18.14
CA THR A 20 59.87 -2.69 -17.80
C THR A 20 59.83 -1.25 -18.42
N THR A 21 59.65 -0.23 -17.55
CA THR A 21 60.40 1.07 -17.47
C THR A 21 60.18 2.17 -18.55
N THR A 22 60.40 3.49 -18.33
CA THR A 22 61.33 4.26 -17.45
C THR A 22 60.80 5.66 -17.02
N ASP A 23 61.19 6.13 -15.81
CA ASP A 23 61.59 7.51 -15.40
C ASP A 23 60.62 8.72 -15.61
N THR A 24 60.46 9.78 -14.79
CA THR A 24 61.11 10.39 -13.59
C THR A 24 59.98 10.76 -12.56
N GLY A 25 60.13 10.89 -11.23
CA GLY A 25 61.00 11.78 -10.43
C GLY A 25 60.29 13.13 -10.09
N THR A 26 60.24 13.68 -8.87
CA THR A 26 60.80 13.32 -7.54
C THR A 26 60.09 14.05 -6.38
N THR A 27 60.48 13.65 -5.14
CA THR A 27 60.36 14.32 -3.82
C THR A 27 59.05 14.10 -3.03
N THR A 28 59.03 13.95 -1.69
CA THR A 28 60.00 13.49 -0.64
C THR A 28 59.21 13.39 0.69
N ASP A 29 59.43 12.45 1.63
CA ASP A 29 60.20 11.19 1.60
C ASP A 29 59.69 10.24 2.74
N THR A 30 60.55 9.36 3.27
CA THR A 30 60.23 8.20 4.14
C THR A 30 61.01 8.26 5.50
N THR A 31 61.04 7.31 6.45
CA THR A 31 60.96 5.84 6.39
C THR A 31 60.57 5.18 7.74
N THR A 32 60.04 3.96 7.68
CA THR A 32 59.86 2.91 8.73
C THR A 32 61.16 2.41 9.41
N GLY A 33 61.06 1.69 10.55
CA GLY A 33 61.57 0.29 10.58
C GLY A 33 62.58 -0.20 11.67
N ASN A 34 62.12 -1.19 12.45
CA ASN A 34 62.77 -2.48 12.79
C ASN A 34 64.06 -2.61 13.67
N GLN A 35 63.98 -3.52 14.66
CA GLN A 35 65.00 -4.40 15.30
C GLN A 35 66.50 -3.99 15.40
N GLY A 36 67.06 -4.06 16.63
CA GLY A 36 68.34 -4.79 16.83
C GLY A 36 69.55 -4.12 17.52
N GLY A 37 69.51 -3.97 18.85
CA GLY A 37 70.63 -4.20 19.80
C GLY A 37 71.99 -3.44 19.73
N GLY A 38 72.45 -2.92 20.88
CA GLY A 38 73.85 -3.18 21.30
C GLY A 38 74.83 -2.03 21.65
N GLY A 39 74.52 -1.16 22.62
CA GLY A 39 75.48 -0.68 23.64
C GLY A 39 76.58 0.36 23.34
N GLY A 40 77.02 1.08 24.39
CA GLY A 40 78.26 1.88 24.42
C GLY A 40 78.10 3.37 24.79
N GLY A 41 77.96 3.71 26.08
CA GLY A 41 77.83 5.11 26.54
C GLY A 41 79.13 5.74 27.11
N GLN A 42 79.06 6.98 27.61
CA GLN A 42 79.99 7.52 28.63
C GLN A 42 79.58 8.90 29.21
N GLY A 43 79.49 9.02 30.54
CA GLY A 43 79.63 10.25 31.35
C GLY A 43 78.51 11.32 31.29
N GLY A 44 78.23 12.09 32.36
CA GLY A 44 78.77 12.04 33.72
C GLY A 44 78.48 13.32 34.54
N SER A 45 78.84 13.32 35.83
CA SER A 45 78.54 14.34 36.90
C SER A 45 77.17 14.18 37.58
N GLY A 46 76.97 14.52 38.86
CA GLY A 46 77.97 14.82 39.91
C GLY A 46 77.68 16.03 40.80
N GLY A 47 76.88 15.84 41.88
CA GLY A 47 76.67 16.73 43.04
C GLY A 47 76.13 15.84 44.17
N GLN A 48 76.55 15.95 45.45
CA GLN A 48 76.26 17.05 46.40
C GLN A 48 74.74 17.32 46.48
N GLY A 49 74.03 17.09 47.59
CA GLY A 49 74.46 16.75 48.96
C GLY A 49 73.97 17.80 49.94
N GLY A 50 72.65 17.87 50.14
CA GLY A 50 72.01 18.72 51.14
C GLY A 50 72.08 18.13 52.55
N GLY A 51 71.99 19.01 53.56
CA GLY A 51 71.50 18.63 54.90
C GLY A 51 69.99 18.86 54.99
N PRO A 52 69.37 18.60 56.15
CA PRO A 52 67.97 18.96 56.36
C PRO A 52 67.75 20.47 56.18
N VAL A 53 66.58 20.85 55.67
CA VAL A 53 66.15 22.25 55.55
C VAL A 53 65.91 22.81 56.96
N GLU A 54 66.35 24.04 57.23
CA GLU A 54 66.22 24.68 58.56
C GLU A 54 64.89 25.46 58.65
N GLY A 55 63.79 24.73 58.51
CA GLY A 55 62.40 25.21 58.54
C GLY A 55 61.46 24.04 58.79
N CYS A 56 61.23 23.27 57.73
CA CYS A 56 60.49 22.01 57.61
C CYS A 56 59.89 21.40 58.89
N GLY A 57 58.55 21.37 58.91
CA GLY A 57 57.70 20.95 60.00
C GLY A 57 57.34 22.09 60.96
N ASP A 58 57.24 23.33 60.45
CA ASP A 58 56.80 24.51 61.24
C ASP A 58 55.47 25.12 60.77
N GLY A 59 54.88 24.55 59.71
CA GLY A 59 53.58 24.88 59.15
C GLY A 59 53.60 25.95 58.05
N LEU A 60 54.77 26.42 57.61
CA LEU A 60 54.91 27.58 56.71
C LEU A 60 55.85 27.26 55.52
N VAL A 61 55.28 26.93 54.36
CA VAL A 61 56.03 26.59 53.14
C VAL A 61 56.97 27.73 52.72
N SER A 62 58.26 27.58 52.98
CA SER A 62 59.28 28.59 52.70
C SER A 62 59.78 28.54 51.26
N ALA A 63 60.56 29.54 50.85
CA ALA A 63 61.02 29.68 49.46
C ALA A 63 62.06 28.64 49.00
N ASP A 64 62.48 27.74 49.89
CA ASP A 64 63.42 26.63 49.65
C ASP A 64 62.74 25.24 49.90
N GLU A 65 61.40 25.20 50.01
CA GLU A 65 60.57 24.04 50.36
C GLU A 65 59.45 23.83 49.31
N GLU A 66 59.05 22.59 49.05
CA GLU A 66 57.95 22.26 48.11
C GLU A 66 56.62 21.98 48.84
N CYS A 67 56.68 21.62 50.13
CA CYS A 67 55.57 21.46 51.06
C CYS A 67 56.05 21.71 52.50
N ASP A 68 55.12 21.88 53.46
CA ASP A 68 55.36 21.76 54.92
C ASP A 68 54.02 21.45 55.57
N ASP A 69 53.88 20.33 56.27
CA ASP A 69 52.60 19.84 56.81
C ASP A 69 52.45 19.98 58.35
N ASP A 70 53.17 20.93 58.99
CA ASP A 70 53.26 21.12 60.46
C ASP A 70 53.95 19.93 61.18
N ASN A 71 54.74 19.14 60.44
CA ASN A 71 55.26 17.84 60.85
C ASN A 71 56.55 17.43 60.08
N THR A 72 57.23 16.35 60.50
CA THR A 72 58.47 15.84 59.85
C THR A 72 58.51 14.31 59.81
N VAL A 73 57.35 13.69 59.56
CA VAL A 73 57.23 12.24 59.32
C VAL A 73 57.58 11.98 57.84
N ASN A 74 57.40 10.74 57.40
CA ASN A 74 57.52 10.29 56.02
C ASN A 74 56.42 9.26 55.80
N GLY A 75 55.77 9.29 54.63
CA GLY A 75 54.61 8.48 54.28
C GLY A 75 53.26 9.15 54.57
N ASP A 76 53.25 10.45 54.89
CA ASP A 76 52.08 11.32 54.99
C ASP A 76 51.99 12.40 53.88
N GLY A 77 52.97 12.43 52.96
CA GLY A 77 52.90 13.18 51.71
C GLY A 77 53.88 14.35 51.60
N CYS A 78 54.48 14.78 52.71
CA CYS A 78 55.59 15.72 52.74
C CYS A 78 56.76 15.09 53.50
N ASP A 79 57.94 15.05 52.88
CA ASP A 79 59.10 14.33 53.41
C ASP A 79 59.87 15.19 54.45
N ASN A 80 60.74 14.58 55.28
CA ASN A 80 61.57 15.33 56.24
C ASN A 80 62.62 16.29 55.62
N GLY A 81 62.71 16.37 54.29
CA GLY A 81 63.41 17.40 53.53
C GLY A 81 62.49 18.45 52.90
N CYS A 82 61.18 18.41 53.22
CA CYS A 82 60.11 19.23 52.68
C CYS A 82 59.98 19.21 51.14
N SER A 83 60.22 18.01 50.58
CA SER A 83 59.84 17.64 49.21
C SER A 83 58.51 16.91 49.22
N VAL A 84 57.68 17.08 48.19
CA VAL A 84 56.42 16.32 48.06
C VAL A 84 56.76 14.85 47.80
N GLU A 85 56.15 13.93 48.55
CA GLU A 85 56.40 12.50 48.38
C GLU A 85 55.73 11.94 47.11
N ASP A 86 56.36 10.94 46.50
CA ASP A 86 55.90 10.34 45.23
C ASP A 86 54.49 9.72 45.43
N GLY A 87 53.56 10.01 44.53
CA GLY A 87 52.14 9.65 44.64
C GLY A 87 51.27 10.56 45.52
N TYR A 88 51.78 11.70 46.02
CA TYR A 88 51.01 12.69 46.79
C TYR A 88 50.89 14.06 46.09
N ALA A 89 49.78 14.76 46.39
CA ALA A 89 49.54 16.15 46.02
C ALA A 89 49.32 17.00 47.28
N CYS A 90 50.27 17.88 47.57
CA CYS A 90 50.21 18.83 48.68
C CYS A 90 49.64 20.19 48.25
N THR A 91 48.70 20.74 49.02
CA THR A 91 48.19 22.11 48.81
C THR A 91 47.90 22.83 50.14
N GLY A 92 48.28 24.10 50.24
CA GLY A 92 47.98 24.95 51.42
C GLY A 92 49.21 25.47 52.15
N GLU A 93 48.97 26.08 53.31
CA GLU A 93 49.96 26.57 54.27
C GLU A 93 49.29 26.53 55.68
N PRO A 94 49.53 25.50 56.51
CA PRO A 94 50.30 24.29 56.23
C PRO A 94 49.73 23.48 55.05
N SER A 95 50.60 22.74 54.37
CA SER A 95 50.27 21.81 53.29
C SER A 95 49.35 20.70 53.78
N ALA A 96 48.13 20.65 53.24
CA ALA A 96 47.32 19.45 53.27
C ALA A 96 47.74 18.56 52.09
N CYS A 97 48.44 17.47 52.40
CA CYS A 97 48.81 16.44 51.43
C CYS A 97 47.75 15.34 51.41
N GLY A 98 47.39 14.89 50.20
CA GLY A 98 46.58 13.71 49.98
C GLY A 98 47.17 12.89 48.83
N PRO A 99 46.93 11.58 48.77
CA PRO A 99 47.38 10.75 47.66
C PRO A 99 46.65 11.10 46.35
N VAL A 100 47.17 10.64 45.22
CA VAL A 100 46.74 11.05 43.87
C VAL A 100 46.05 9.91 43.13
N CYS A 101 44.73 9.83 43.31
CA CYS A 101 43.89 8.87 42.61
C CYS A 101 44.05 8.90 41.07
N GLY A 102 44.25 7.72 40.50
CA GLY A 102 44.49 7.45 39.10
C GLY A 102 45.97 7.43 38.70
N ASP A 103 46.89 7.20 39.64
CA ASP A 103 48.33 7.07 39.37
C ASP A 103 48.84 5.62 39.37
N GLY A 104 48.03 4.68 39.85
CA GLY A 104 48.30 3.24 39.91
C GLY A 104 48.94 2.75 41.21
N GLN A 105 49.01 3.58 42.25
CA GLN A 105 49.53 3.24 43.58
C GLN A 105 48.40 3.29 44.63
N ILE A 106 48.55 2.58 45.76
CA ILE A 106 47.55 2.62 46.85
C ILE A 106 48.21 3.14 48.12
N LEU A 107 48.14 4.47 48.33
CA LEU A 107 48.96 5.17 49.32
C LEU A 107 48.13 5.84 50.43
N GLY A 108 48.73 5.91 51.63
CA GLY A 108 48.23 6.70 52.75
C GLY A 108 46.76 6.46 53.12
N ALA A 109 45.88 7.36 52.69
CA ALA A 109 44.44 7.33 52.96
C ALA A 109 43.66 6.33 52.09
N GLU A 110 44.19 5.94 50.92
CA GLU A 110 43.56 5.01 49.97
C GLU A 110 43.71 3.53 50.38
N ALA A 111 44.39 3.24 51.49
CA ALA A 111 44.71 1.88 51.96
C ALA A 111 43.51 0.95 52.29
N ASN A 112 42.27 1.35 51.97
CA ASN A 112 41.06 0.51 51.98
C ASN A 112 40.18 0.73 50.72
N GLY A 113 40.71 1.34 49.67
CA GLY A 113 40.07 1.65 48.41
C GLY A 113 40.70 0.89 47.24
N CYS A 114 40.82 1.56 46.10
CA CYS A 114 41.43 1.06 44.87
C CYS A 114 42.14 2.22 44.15
N ASP A 115 42.98 1.90 43.17
CA ASP A 115 43.49 2.81 42.14
C ASP A 115 43.91 1.93 40.94
N ASP A 116 43.22 2.04 39.80
CA ASP A 116 43.47 1.24 38.58
C ASP A 116 44.44 1.91 37.58
N GLY A 117 45.00 3.06 37.94
CA GLY A 117 45.83 3.91 37.07
C GLY A 117 45.03 4.88 36.19
N ASN A 118 43.75 5.11 36.49
CA ASN A 118 42.88 6.02 35.73
C ASN A 118 41.80 6.69 36.62
N THR A 119 40.93 7.52 36.02
CA THR A 119 39.87 8.29 36.71
C THR A 119 38.57 8.34 35.88
N ALA A 120 38.23 7.21 35.25
CA ALA A 120 36.89 7.00 34.74
C ALA A 120 35.92 6.66 35.89
N GLU A 121 34.68 6.35 35.53
CA GLU A 121 33.65 5.86 36.44
C GLU A 121 32.92 4.74 35.66
N GLY A 122 32.65 3.61 36.30
CA GLY A 122 32.06 2.41 35.67
C GLY A 122 33.07 1.35 35.20
N ASP A 123 34.35 1.44 35.58
CA ASP A 123 35.39 0.40 35.43
C ASP A 123 35.80 -0.24 36.76
N GLY A 124 35.10 0.10 37.85
CA GLY A 124 35.24 -0.53 39.18
C GLY A 124 35.98 0.32 40.20
N CYS A 125 36.70 1.35 39.77
CA CYS A 125 37.34 2.31 40.67
C CYS A 125 36.96 3.76 40.33
N SER A 126 36.10 4.37 41.15
CA SER A 126 35.65 5.76 40.95
C SER A 126 36.82 6.76 40.98
N ALA A 127 36.62 7.95 40.42
CA ALA A 127 37.60 9.05 40.42
C ALA A 127 37.86 9.68 41.82
N THR A 128 37.47 9.00 42.90
CA THR A 128 37.85 9.28 44.29
C THR A 128 38.49 8.08 45.00
N CYS A 129 38.92 7.07 44.23
CA CYS A 129 39.64 5.88 44.70
C CYS A 129 38.87 5.05 45.73
N THR A 130 37.54 5.01 45.55
CA THR A 130 36.64 4.08 46.21
C THR A 130 36.13 3.05 45.22
N VAL A 131 36.17 1.77 45.60
CA VAL A 131 35.62 0.64 44.83
C VAL A 131 34.14 0.89 44.55
N GLU A 132 33.74 0.75 43.30
CA GLU A 132 32.36 0.99 42.86
C GLU A 132 31.42 -0.15 43.29
N PRO A 133 30.12 0.12 43.52
CA PRO A 133 29.15 -0.93 43.85
C PRO A 133 29.06 -1.97 42.74
N GLY A 134 29.09 -3.25 43.09
CA GLY A 134 29.11 -4.36 42.14
C GLY A 134 30.51 -4.79 41.69
N TYR A 135 31.60 -4.18 42.18
CA TYR A 135 32.98 -4.55 41.81
C TYR A 135 33.82 -5.00 43.02
N THR A 136 34.75 -5.93 42.77
CA THR A 136 35.90 -6.22 43.65
C THR A 136 37.19 -5.86 42.92
N CYS A 137 38.01 -5.03 43.57
CA CYS A 137 39.32 -4.60 43.07
C CYS A 137 40.46 -5.23 43.86
N THR A 138 41.51 -5.72 43.18
CA THR A 138 42.70 -6.28 43.84
C THR A 138 43.99 -5.93 43.08
N GLY A 139 45.07 -5.63 43.80
CA GLY A 139 46.39 -5.36 43.21
C GLY A 139 46.87 -3.93 43.42
N GLU A 140 48.00 -3.61 42.78
CA GLU A 140 48.60 -2.28 42.70
C GLU A 140 49.40 -2.21 41.37
N PRO A 141 48.88 -1.55 40.31
CA PRO A 141 47.53 -0.99 40.19
C PRO A 141 46.42 -2.04 40.39
N SER A 142 45.23 -1.56 40.73
CA SER A 142 44.03 -2.36 40.95
C SER A 142 43.53 -2.99 39.65
N ASP A 143 43.35 -4.30 39.67
CA ASP A 143 42.60 -5.07 38.68
C ASP A 143 41.19 -5.24 39.27
N CYS A 144 40.19 -4.60 38.66
CA CYS A 144 38.80 -4.56 39.13
C CYS A 144 37.91 -5.47 38.26
N SER A 145 37.05 -6.26 38.89
CA SER A 145 36.11 -7.16 38.23
C SER A 145 34.74 -7.13 38.88
N ALA A 146 33.68 -7.16 38.09
CA ALA A 146 32.30 -7.22 38.57
C ALA A 146 32.02 -8.50 39.40
N GLU A 147 31.21 -8.38 40.44
CA GLU A 147 30.81 -9.44 41.38
C GLU A 147 29.49 -10.09 40.96
N CYS A 148 29.55 -10.95 39.95
CA CYS A 148 28.37 -11.68 39.47
C CYS A 148 27.58 -12.39 40.59
N GLY A 149 26.27 -12.17 40.60
CA GLY A 149 25.28 -12.70 41.53
C GLY A 149 24.93 -11.79 42.70
N ASP A 150 25.08 -10.46 42.56
CA ASP A 150 24.79 -9.46 43.62
C ASP A 150 23.45 -8.70 43.43
N GLY A 151 22.79 -8.90 42.29
CA GLY A 151 21.53 -8.26 41.91
C GLY A 151 21.69 -6.99 41.05
N LEU A 152 22.93 -6.58 40.72
CA LEU A 152 23.24 -5.42 39.90
C LEU A 152 23.80 -5.85 38.53
N VAL A 153 23.52 -5.09 37.47
CA VAL A 153 24.13 -5.33 36.15
C VAL A 153 25.18 -4.25 35.92
N SER A 154 26.45 -4.63 36.06
CA SER A 154 27.62 -3.76 35.94
C SER A 154 28.00 -3.51 34.48
N ALA A 155 29.02 -2.67 34.20
CA ALA A 155 29.37 -2.30 32.83
C ALA A 155 29.93 -3.47 32.00
N ASP A 156 30.50 -4.46 32.66
CA ASP A 156 31.11 -5.66 32.07
C ASP A 156 30.17 -6.88 32.00
N GLU A 157 28.92 -6.73 32.46
CA GLU A 157 27.96 -7.83 32.64
C GLU A 157 26.82 -7.78 31.60
N GLY A 158 26.45 -8.96 31.09
CA GLY A 158 25.30 -9.11 30.18
C GLY A 158 23.97 -9.32 30.91
N CYS A 159 24.03 -9.79 32.15
CA CYS A 159 22.91 -10.02 33.07
C CYS A 159 23.46 -10.23 34.48
N ASP A 160 22.60 -10.20 35.49
CA ASP A 160 22.81 -10.68 36.85
C ASP A 160 21.43 -11.00 37.42
N ASP A 161 21.18 -12.21 37.91
CA ASP A 161 19.86 -12.63 38.39
C ASP A 161 19.77 -12.89 39.92
N ASP A 162 20.52 -12.12 40.73
CA ASP A 162 20.60 -12.24 42.21
C ASP A 162 21.21 -13.59 42.67
N ASN A 163 21.97 -14.25 41.78
CA ASN A 163 22.41 -15.64 41.93
C ASN A 163 23.59 -16.02 40.98
N THR A 164 24.23 -17.17 41.22
CA THR A 164 25.37 -17.68 40.43
C THR A 164 25.18 -19.13 40.01
N ALA A 165 23.94 -19.51 39.67
CA ALA A 165 23.66 -20.79 39.04
C ALA A 165 23.99 -20.73 37.54
N ALA A 166 23.49 -21.72 36.80
CA ALA A 166 23.61 -21.82 35.36
C ALA A 166 22.51 -22.78 34.88
N GLY A 167 21.88 -22.47 33.76
CA GLY A 167 20.65 -23.10 33.28
C GLY A 167 19.35 -22.37 33.67
N ASP A 168 19.44 -21.23 34.35
CA ASP A 168 18.35 -20.29 34.66
C ASP A 168 18.33 -19.02 33.77
N GLY A 169 19.33 -18.86 32.92
CA GLY A 169 19.36 -17.86 31.84
C GLY A 169 20.42 -16.78 31.99
N CYS A 170 20.91 -16.56 33.21
CA CYS A 170 22.19 -15.89 33.44
C CYS A 170 23.24 -16.92 33.86
N SER A 171 24.47 -16.80 33.34
CA SER A 171 25.54 -17.73 33.68
C SER A 171 26.22 -17.35 35.00
N ALA A 172 26.91 -18.30 35.63
CA ALA A 172 27.80 -18.07 36.78
C ALA A 172 29.03 -17.15 36.48
N THR A 173 29.07 -16.51 35.31
CA THR A 173 30.00 -15.40 34.97
C THR A 173 29.25 -14.23 34.32
N CYS A 174 27.97 -14.05 34.64
CA CYS A 174 27.10 -12.92 34.29
C CYS A 174 27.05 -12.61 32.78
N THR A 175 27.07 -13.67 31.98
CA THR A 175 26.74 -13.64 30.56
C THR A 175 25.37 -14.26 30.33
N VAL A 176 24.53 -13.65 29.50
CA VAL A 176 23.25 -14.26 29.07
C VAL A 176 23.53 -15.63 28.45
N GLU A 177 22.80 -16.65 28.88
CA GLU A 177 22.97 -18.01 28.38
C GLU A 177 22.32 -18.18 26.99
N PRO A 178 22.85 -19.07 26.11
CA PRO A 178 22.20 -19.37 24.84
C PRO A 178 20.76 -19.87 25.04
N GLY A 179 19.84 -19.43 24.17
CA GLY A 179 18.40 -19.71 24.30
C GLY A 179 17.68 -18.86 25.34
N TYR A 180 18.29 -17.79 25.88
CA TYR A 180 17.66 -16.90 26.87
C TYR A 180 17.71 -15.40 26.50
N THR A 181 16.72 -14.66 26.99
CA THR A 181 16.70 -13.19 27.02
C THR A 181 16.54 -12.72 28.47
N CYS A 182 17.51 -11.94 28.95
CA CYS A 182 17.52 -11.35 30.29
C CYS A 182 17.16 -9.86 30.24
N THR A 183 16.30 -9.41 31.16
CA THR A 183 15.98 -7.97 31.33
C THR A 183 15.72 -7.61 32.78
N GLY A 184 16.16 -6.42 33.21
CA GLY A 184 15.94 -5.91 34.56
C GLY A 184 17.22 -5.74 35.39
N GLN A 185 17.05 -5.34 36.65
CA GLN A 185 18.11 -5.28 37.67
C GLN A 185 17.46 -5.51 39.06
N PRO A 186 17.56 -6.71 39.66
CA PRO A 186 18.13 -7.93 39.07
C PRO A 186 17.44 -8.34 37.76
N SER A 187 18.19 -8.98 36.90
CA SER A 187 17.73 -9.55 35.63
C SER A 187 16.72 -10.65 35.88
N THR A 188 15.56 -10.53 35.25
CA THR A 188 14.67 -11.68 35.02
C THR A 188 14.96 -12.22 33.63
N CYS A 189 15.43 -13.46 33.58
CA CYS A 189 15.69 -14.18 32.33
C CYS A 189 14.50 -15.09 31.97
N SER A 190 14.22 -15.20 30.67
CA SER A 190 13.24 -16.13 30.12
C SER A 190 13.80 -16.76 28.85
N ALA A 191 13.41 -18.01 28.58
CA ALA A 191 13.78 -18.70 27.35
C ALA A 191 13.28 -17.92 26.11
N ALA A 192 14.01 -18.03 25.00
CA ALA A 192 14.01 -17.08 23.89
C ALA A 192 13.14 -17.47 22.68
N CYS A 193 12.11 -18.28 22.92
CA CYS A 193 11.10 -18.79 21.98
C CYS A 193 11.09 -18.22 20.55
N GLY A 194 11.34 -19.14 19.61
CA GLY A 194 11.45 -18.94 18.18
C GLY A 194 12.87 -18.66 17.69
N ASP A 195 13.90 -19.11 18.43
CA ASP A 195 15.32 -18.97 18.05
C ASP A 195 15.96 -20.27 17.55
N GLY A 196 15.32 -21.42 17.78
CA GLY A 196 15.76 -22.74 17.36
C GLY A 196 16.52 -23.57 18.40
N ASP A 197 16.68 -23.09 19.64
CA ASP A 197 17.35 -23.83 20.73
C ASP A 197 16.43 -23.96 21.96
N ILE A 198 15.76 -25.12 22.11
CA ILE A 198 14.82 -25.40 23.23
C ILE A 198 15.50 -25.18 24.60
N ALA A 199 15.05 -24.17 25.34
CA ALA A 199 15.66 -23.72 26.59
C ALA A 199 14.68 -23.65 27.77
N GLY A 200 15.22 -23.76 28.99
CA GLY A 200 14.52 -23.52 30.26
C GLY A 200 13.24 -24.32 30.48
N SER A 201 12.09 -23.71 30.15
CA SER A 201 10.74 -24.24 30.39
C SER A 201 9.90 -24.42 29.12
N GLU A 202 10.53 -24.35 27.95
CA GLU A 202 9.87 -24.51 26.66
C GLU A 202 9.47 -25.97 26.41
N ALA A 203 8.32 -26.18 25.78
CA ALA A 203 7.82 -27.51 25.41
C ALA A 203 8.15 -27.87 23.94
N CYS A 204 8.44 -26.85 23.13
CA CYS A 204 8.91 -26.92 21.75
C CYS A 204 9.59 -25.59 21.39
N ASP A 205 10.29 -25.54 20.27
CA ASP A 205 10.73 -24.32 19.58
C ASP A 205 10.95 -24.70 18.10
N ASP A 206 10.14 -24.22 17.16
CA ASP A 206 10.27 -24.57 15.73
C ASP A 206 11.11 -23.57 14.91
N GLY A 207 11.91 -22.74 15.60
CA GLY A 207 12.76 -21.71 15.01
C GLY A 207 12.00 -20.45 14.57
N ASN A 208 10.74 -20.28 15.00
CA ASN A 208 9.97 -19.07 14.71
C ASN A 208 8.86 -18.76 15.76
N THR A 209 8.12 -17.66 15.57
CA THR A 209 7.04 -17.19 16.49
C THR A 209 5.69 -17.01 15.78
N THR A 210 5.42 -17.85 14.78
CA THR A 210 4.08 -17.97 14.20
C THR A 210 3.18 -18.79 15.15
N ASN A 211 1.93 -19.01 14.77
CA ASN A 211 1.02 -19.93 15.44
C ASN A 211 0.19 -20.60 14.32
N GLY A 212 -0.04 -21.90 14.41
CA GLY A 212 -0.63 -22.75 13.38
C GLY A 212 0.35 -23.67 12.66
N ASP A 213 1.64 -23.66 13.03
CA ASP A 213 2.74 -24.42 12.45
C ASP A 213 3.38 -25.47 13.39
N GLY A 214 2.88 -25.58 14.64
CA GLY A 214 3.17 -26.70 15.54
C GLY A 214 3.71 -26.27 16.90
N CYS A 215 4.58 -25.26 16.93
CA CYS A 215 4.93 -24.57 18.17
C CYS A 215 4.29 -23.18 18.20
N SER A 216 3.59 -22.87 19.29
CA SER A 216 2.98 -21.54 19.46
C SER A 216 4.03 -20.48 19.82
N ALA A 217 3.71 -19.19 19.62
CA ALA A 217 4.53 -18.05 20.04
C ALA A 217 4.69 -17.86 21.57
N GLN A 218 4.45 -18.91 22.36
CA GLN A 218 4.75 -19.03 23.79
C GLN A 218 5.54 -20.32 24.10
N CYS A 219 6.04 -21.00 23.06
CA CYS A 219 6.78 -22.25 23.09
C CYS A 219 6.06 -23.38 23.84
N LEU A 220 4.77 -23.51 23.51
CA LEU A 220 3.87 -24.59 23.90
C LEU A 220 3.40 -25.33 22.64
N GLU A 221 3.39 -26.67 22.67
CA GLU A 221 2.86 -27.51 21.59
C GLU A 221 1.42 -27.14 21.23
N GLU A 222 1.12 -27.05 19.94
CA GLU A 222 -0.22 -26.70 19.46
C GLU A 222 -1.18 -27.91 19.37
N PRO A 223 -2.49 -27.74 19.62
CA PRO A 223 -3.45 -28.85 19.58
C PRO A 223 -3.54 -29.52 18.20
N GLY A 224 -3.31 -30.84 18.15
CA GLY A 224 -3.27 -31.64 16.92
C GLY A 224 -1.86 -31.82 16.33
N TRP A 225 -0.84 -31.20 16.94
CA TRP A 225 0.56 -31.39 16.61
C TRP A 225 1.26 -32.28 17.65
N THR A 226 2.43 -32.79 17.29
CA THR A 226 3.37 -33.46 18.19
C THR A 226 4.76 -33.03 17.79
N CYS A 227 5.48 -32.41 18.73
CA CYS A 227 6.82 -31.90 18.51
C CYS A 227 7.87 -32.89 19.04
N THR A 228 9.04 -32.94 18.40
CA THR A 228 10.16 -33.80 18.82
C THR A 228 11.51 -33.11 18.68
N ASP A 229 12.36 -33.25 19.69
CA ASP A 229 13.69 -32.65 19.77
C ASP A 229 14.55 -32.98 18.53
N ALA A 230 14.98 -31.95 17.80
CA ALA A 230 15.75 -32.04 16.58
C ALA A 230 17.02 -31.15 16.64
N PRO A 231 18.01 -31.34 15.75
CA PRO A 231 19.19 -30.47 15.70
C PRO A 231 18.82 -29.09 15.14
N GLY A 232 18.65 -28.10 16.02
CA GLY A 232 18.19 -26.75 15.67
C GLY A 232 16.67 -26.57 15.75
N GLY A 233 16.05 -27.17 16.79
CA GLY A 233 14.67 -26.88 17.19
C GLY A 233 13.86 -28.13 17.48
N SER A 234 12.55 -28.01 17.28
CA SER A 234 11.54 -29.07 17.32
C SER A 234 11.08 -29.39 15.91
N ASP A 235 11.12 -30.66 15.53
CA ASP A 235 10.43 -31.14 14.34
C ASP A 235 8.98 -31.47 14.76
N CYS A 236 8.03 -30.61 14.37
CA CYS A 236 6.61 -30.70 14.73
C CYS A 236 5.79 -31.23 13.55
N ALA A 237 4.99 -32.28 13.81
CA ALA A 237 4.16 -32.93 12.79
C ALA A 237 2.74 -33.21 13.30
N THR A 238 1.78 -33.30 12.37
CA THR A 238 0.38 -33.66 12.68
C THR A 238 0.21 -35.18 12.68
N THR A 239 -0.74 -35.70 13.46
CA THR A 239 -0.96 -37.15 13.62
C THR A 239 -2.24 -37.58 12.92
N CYS A 240 -2.08 -38.11 11.70
CA CYS A 240 -3.22 -38.61 10.93
C CYS A 240 -3.98 -39.76 11.63
N GLY A 241 -5.30 -39.60 11.72
CA GLY A 241 -6.25 -40.49 12.39
C GLY A 241 -6.54 -40.13 13.85
N ASP A 242 -6.28 -38.88 14.28
CA ASP A 242 -6.53 -38.44 15.67
C ASP A 242 -7.89 -37.72 15.87
N GLY A 243 -8.52 -37.29 14.77
CA GLY A 243 -9.79 -36.57 14.75
C GLY A 243 -9.68 -35.03 14.74
N ILE A 244 -8.49 -34.45 14.52
CA ILE A 244 -8.21 -33.02 14.64
C ILE A 244 -7.59 -32.48 13.33
N ARG A 245 -8.36 -32.49 12.23
CA ARG A 245 -7.90 -32.04 10.91
C ARG A 245 -7.27 -30.63 10.91
N ILE A 246 -5.97 -30.55 10.61
CA ILE A 246 -5.17 -29.33 10.53
C ILE A 246 -5.24 -28.69 9.14
N MET A 247 -5.73 -27.44 9.08
CA MET A 247 -6.05 -26.76 7.83
C MET A 247 -4.83 -26.21 7.09
N GLY A 248 -4.44 -26.91 6.02
CA GLY A 248 -3.33 -26.53 5.14
C GLY A 248 -2.20 -27.57 5.13
N VAL A 249 -2.14 -28.40 6.16
CA VAL A 249 -1.27 -29.57 6.26
C VAL A 249 -2.00 -30.82 5.78
N GLU A 250 -3.25 -31.01 6.23
CA GLU A 250 -4.03 -32.23 5.98
C GLU A 250 -5.16 -32.02 4.99
N GLY A 251 -5.36 -33.01 4.10
CA GLY A 251 -6.49 -33.05 3.18
C GLY A 251 -7.79 -33.38 3.92
N CYS A 252 -7.72 -34.37 4.81
CA CYS A 252 -8.77 -34.86 5.70
C CYS A 252 -8.13 -35.50 6.94
N ASP A 253 -8.94 -35.78 7.95
CA ASP A 253 -8.70 -36.71 9.06
C ASP A 253 -10.09 -37.11 9.56
N ASP A 254 -10.51 -38.37 9.45
CA ASP A 254 -11.83 -38.87 9.89
C ASP A 254 -11.80 -39.63 11.23
N GLY A 255 -10.68 -39.60 11.94
CA GLY A 255 -10.53 -40.13 13.30
C GLY A 255 -10.12 -41.60 13.42
N ASP A 256 -9.69 -42.25 12.32
CA ASP A 256 -8.82 -43.42 12.38
C ASP A 256 -7.87 -43.52 11.16
N THR A 257 -7.19 -44.65 10.96
CA THR A 257 -6.21 -44.86 9.87
C THR A 257 -6.61 -46.00 8.93
N MET A 258 -7.90 -46.13 8.63
CA MET A 258 -8.41 -47.06 7.63
C MET A 258 -8.19 -46.51 6.21
N GLY A 259 -9.11 -46.79 5.29
CA GLY A 259 -8.99 -46.53 3.86
C GLY A 259 -10.03 -47.32 3.09
N GLY A 260 -10.75 -46.63 2.22
CA GLY A 260 -12.03 -47.02 1.64
C GLY A 260 -13.23 -46.28 2.24
N ASP A 261 -13.02 -45.49 3.31
CA ASP A 261 -13.99 -44.71 4.08
C ASP A 261 -14.10 -43.25 3.58
N GLY A 262 -13.03 -42.75 2.95
CA GLY A 262 -12.97 -41.43 2.34
C GLY A 262 -11.79 -40.55 2.78
N CYS A 263 -11.17 -40.83 3.92
CA CYS A 263 -9.80 -40.40 4.20
C CYS A 263 -8.83 -41.60 4.11
N SER A 264 -7.57 -41.32 3.76
CA SER A 264 -6.52 -42.32 3.77
C SER A 264 -5.70 -42.26 5.06
N ALA A 265 -5.03 -43.36 5.41
CA ALA A 265 -4.00 -43.42 6.45
C ALA A 265 -2.77 -42.48 6.25
N THR A 266 -2.79 -41.59 5.25
CA THR A 266 -1.85 -40.47 5.07
C THR A 266 -2.57 -39.12 4.88
N CYS A 267 -3.79 -39.01 5.40
CA CYS A 267 -4.61 -37.79 5.47
C CYS A 267 -4.86 -37.09 4.12
N THR A 268 -4.95 -37.90 3.07
CA THR A 268 -5.40 -37.49 1.73
C THR A 268 -6.82 -37.96 1.48
N VAL A 269 -7.67 -37.07 0.95
CA VAL A 269 -9.05 -37.43 0.54
C VAL A 269 -8.99 -38.49 -0.54
N GLU A 270 -9.73 -39.58 -0.36
CA GLU A 270 -9.73 -40.71 -1.29
C GLU A 270 -10.56 -40.42 -2.55
N ALA A 271 -10.18 -41.05 -3.66
CA ALA A 271 -10.81 -40.79 -4.96
C ALA A 271 -12.30 -41.20 -4.96
N GLY A 272 -13.19 -40.25 -5.28
CA GLY A 272 -14.65 -40.42 -5.26
C GLY A 272 -15.32 -39.88 -3.98
N TYR A 273 -14.54 -39.57 -2.94
CA TYR A 273 -15.05 -39.01 -1.69
C TYR A 273 -14.92 -37.49 -1.63
N THR A 274 -15.82 -36.88 -0.87
CA THR A 274 -15.80 -35.47 -0.49
C THR A 274 -15.93 -35.38 1.02
N CYS A 275 -14.96 -34.73 1.69
CA CYS A 275 -14.89 -34.63 3.13
C CYS A 275 -15.36 -33.25 3.62
N ALA A 276 -16.23 -33.22 4.63
CA ALA A 276 -16.69 -32.00 5.26
C ALA A 276 -15.58 -31.37 6.11
N ASN A 277 -15.09 -30.20 5.69
CA ASN A 277 -13.92 -29.55 6.27
C ASN A 277 -14.30 -28.60 7.43
N ASN A 278 -14.36 -29.15 8.65
CA ASN A 278 -14.45 -28.36 9.89
C ASN A 278 -13.07 -28.33 10.58
N PRO A 279 -12.49 -27.16 10.88
CA PRO A 279 -11.23 -27.09 11.64
C PRO A 279 -11.40 -27.68 13.05
N GLY A 280 -10.46 -28.52 13.47
CA GLY A 280 -10.45 -29.10 14.83
C GLY A 280 -11.60 -30.08 15.12
N MET A 281 -12.12 -30.77 14.10
CA MET A 281 -13.09 -31.86 14.22
C MET A 281 -12.82 -32.96 13.19
N PRO A 282 -13.31 -34.20 13.41
CA PRO A 282 -13.21 -35.26 12.42
C PRO A 282 -13.98 -34.90 11.14
N SER A 283 -13.33 -35.21 10.02
CA SER A 283 -13.85 -35.13 8.67
C SER A 283 -15.02 -36.07 8.51
N GLN A 284 -16.07 -35.60 7.84
CA GLN A 284 -17.19 -36.46 7.45
C GLN A 284 -17.13 -36.67 5.94
N CYS A 285 -16.57 -37.79 5.53
CA CYS A 285 -16.37 -38.13 4.12
C CYS A 285 -17.57 -38.88 3.54
N VAL A 286 -18.02 -38.48 2.35
CA VAL A 286 -19.15 -39.06 1.63
C VAL A 286 -18.87 -39.19 0.13
N THR A 287 -19.38 -40.25 -0.48
CA THR A 287 -19.36 -40.43 -1.95
C THR A 287 -20.24 -39.36 -2.59
N GLY A 288 -19.65 -38.47 -3.38
CA GLY A 288 -20.34 -37.32 -3.96
C GLY A 288 -20.85 -37.61 -5.36
N CYS A 289 -22.15 -37.88 -5.50
CA CYS A 289 -22.79 -38.07 -6.81
C CYS A 289 -22.59 -36.86 -7.73
N GLY A 290 -22.24 -37.13 -8.99
CA GLY A 290 -21.95 -36.11 -10.00
C GLY A 290 -20.46 -35.81 -10.16
N ASN A 291 -19.59 -36.76 -9.80
CA ASN A 291 -18.14 -36.65 -9.91
C ASN A 291 -17.56 -37.27 -11.20
N GLY A 292 -18.39 -38.00 -11.96
CA GLY A 292 -18.05 -38.67 -13.22
C GLY A 292 -17.58 -40.13 -13.07
N ILE A 293 -17.56 -40.68 -11.86
CA ILE A 293 -17.04 -42.01 -11.54
C ILE A 293 -18.11 -42.81 -10.80
N ILE A 294 -18.68 -43.83 -11.46
CA ILE A 294 -19.63 -44.76 -10.82
C ILE A 294 -18.89 -45.54 -9.72
N SER A 295 -19.29 -45.31 -8.47
CA SER A 295 -18.64 -45.80 -7.26
C SER A 295 -19.66 -46.38 -6.27
N GLY A 296 -19.20 -47.12 -5.26
CA GLY A 296 -20.04 -47.60 -4.15
C GLY A 296 -21.34 -48.32 -4.58
N GLY A 297 -22.48 -47.65 -4.37
CA GLY A 297 -23.83 -48.15 -4.68
C GLY A 297 -24.52 -47.48 -5.87
N GLU A 298 -23.80 -46.65 -6.64
CA GLU A 298 -24.31 -45.83 -7.73
C GLU A 298 -24.65 -46.69 -8.97
N THR A 299 -25.73 -46.35 -9.68
CA THR A 299 -26.11 -47.04 -10.95
C THR A 299 -25.81 -46.21 -12.19
N CYS A 300 -25.50 -44.93 -12.00
CA CYS A 300 -24.94 -44.00 -12.96
C CYS A 300 -24.22 -42.89 -12.18
N ASP A 301 -23.34 -42.17 -12.86
CA ASP A 301 -22.83 -40.84 -12.52
C ASP A 301 -22.39 -40.23 -13.85
N ASP A 302 -23.01 -39.14 -14.28
CA ASP A 302 -22.76 -38.46 -15.56
C ASP A 302 -21.90 -37.19 -15.44
N GLY A 303 -21.32 -36.95 -14.25
CA GLY A 303 -20.48 -35.78 -13.96
C GLY A 303 -21.26 -34.55 -13.51
N ASN A 304 -22.53 -34.70 -13.11
CA ASN A 304 -23.31 -33.62 -12.53
C ASN A 304 -24.41 -34.14 -11.57
N ALA A 305 -25.13 -33.21 -10.92
CA ALA A 305 -26.16 -33.53 -9.91
C ALA A 305 -27.55 -32.90 -10.21
N VAL A 306 -27.78 -32.43 -11.44
CA VAL A 306 -29.12 -32.03 -11.92
C VAL A 306 -29.92 -33.30 -12.17
N SER A 307 -31.17 -33.36 -11.70
CA SER A 307 -32.08 -34.46 -12.02
C SER A 307 -32.95 -34.09 -13.22
N GLY A 308 -33.20 -35.04 -14.12
CA GLY A 308 -33.99 -34.88 -15.35
C GLY A 308 -33.23 -35.05 -16.67
N ASP A 309 -31.91 -35.22 -16.64
CA ASP A 309 -31.03 -35.49 -17.80
C ASP A 309 -30.66 -36.98 -17.98
N GLY A 310 -30.94 -37.80 -16.96
CA GLY A 310 -30.89 -39.24 -16.99
C GLY A 310 -30.20 -39.92 -15.81
N CYS A 311 -29.42 -39.16 -15.03
CA CYS A 311 -28.94 -39.61 -13.72
C CYS A 311 -29.50 -38.72 -12.62
N SER A 312 -30.09 -39.33 -11.57
CA SER A 312 -30.65 -38.53 -10.48
C SER A 312 -29.55 -37.92 -9.61
N ALA A 313 -29.88 -36.89 -8.83
CA ALA A 313 -29.01 -36.34 -7.78
C ALA A 313 -28.65 -37.34 -6.64
N ALA A 314 -29.14 -38.59 -6.72
CA ALA A 314 -28.78 -39.72 -5.86
C ALA A 314 -28.08 -40.85 -6.65
N CYS A 315 -27.58 -40.56 -7.85
CA CYS A 315 -26.85 -41.45 -8.75
C CYS A 315 -27.59 -42.75 -9.09
N THR A 316 -28.90 -42.60 -9.29
CA THR A 316 -29.80 -43.66 -9.79
C THR A 316 -30.28 -43.32 -11.19
N THR A 317 -30.23 -44.28 -12.11
CA THR A 317 -30.72 -44.11 -13.49
C THR A 317 -32.20 -43.74 -13.50
N GLU A 318 -32.54 -42.65 -14.20
CA GLU A 318 -33.90 -42.11 -14.19
C GLU A 318 -34.87 -42.91 -15.08
N THR A 319 -36.17 -42.81 -14.76
CA THR A 319 -37.19 -43.59 -15.49
C THR A 319 -37.36 -43.07 -16.91
N GLY A 320 -37.15 -43.95 -17.90
CA GLY A 320 -37.16 -43.60 -19.33
C GLY A 320 -35.76 -43.33 -19.90
N TYR A 321 -34.72 -43.32 -19.06
CA TYR A 321 -33.35 -43.12 -19.49
C TYR A 321 -32.53 -44.42 -19.50
N THR A 322 -31.55 -44.49 -20.40
CA THR A 322 -30.50 -45.50 -20.42
C THR A 322 -29.14 -44.82 -20.31
N CYS A 323 -28.33 -45.25 -19.34
CA CYS A 323 -26.98 -44.73 -19.08
C CYS A 323 -25.92 -45.78 -19.39
N SER A 324 -24.77 -45.36 -19.92
CA SER A 324 -23.63 -46.24 -20.18
C SER A 324 -22.29 -45.50 -20.24
N GLY A 325 -21.20 -46.17 -19.85
CA GLY A 325 -19.86 -45.59 -19.82
C GLY A 325 -19.46 -45.06 -18.43
N THR A 326 -18.32 -44.39 -18.37
CA THR A 326 -17.81 -43.72 -17.16
C THR A 326 -16.94 -42.52 -17.60
N PRO A 327 -17.39 -41.25 -17.44
CA PRO A 327 -18.71 -40.83 -16.97
C PRO A 327 -19.88 -41.41 -17.79
N SER A 328 -21.05 -41.48 -17.16
CA SER A 328 -22.26 -42.07 -17.73
C SER A 328 -22.82 -41.20 -18.84
N ALA A 329 -22.79 -41.68 -20.08
CA ALA A 329 -23.55 -41.06 -21.15
C ALA A 329 -25.01 -41.54 -21.05
N CYS A 330 -25.85 -40.75 -20.38
CA CYS A 330 -27.30 -40.98 -20.31
C CYS A 330 -28.05 -40.41 -21.55
N CYS A 331 -29.17 -41.04 -21.89
CA CYS A 331 -30.07 -40.64 -22.97
C CYS A 331 -31.48 -41.21 -22.74
N PHE A 332 -32.51 -40.46 -23.12
CA PHE A 332 -33.90 -40.89 -23.12
C PHE A 332 -34.09 -41.99 -24.17
N ALA A 333 -34.68 -43.13 -23.80
CA ALA A 333 -34.93 -44.22 -24.73
C ALA A 333 -36.22 -43.96 -25.53
N GLU A 334 -36.17 -44.17 -26.85
CA GLU A 334 -37.35 -44.13 -27.72
C GLU A 334 -38.48 -45.06 -27.24
N THR A 335 -39.74 -44.68 -27.46
CA THR A 335 -40.90 -45.50 -27.10
C THR A 335 -41.88 -45.63 -28.26
N GLU A 336 -41.74 -46.71 -29.03
CA GLU A 336 -42.64 -46.96 -30.16
C GLU A 336 -44.12 -47.18 -29.76
N ALA A 337 -45.09 -46.59 -30.45
CA ALA A 337 -44.96 -45.86 -31.72
C ALA A 337 -44.86 -44.34 -31.57
N ASN A 338 -43.71 -43.74 -31.89
CA ASN A 338 -43.49 -42.29 -31.83
C ASN A 338 -43.72 -41.56 -33.18
N ASN A 339 -44.07 -42.30 -34.23
CA ASN A 339 -44.17 -41.99 -35.68
C ASN A 339 -44.93 -40.70 -36.16
N THR A 340 -45.36 -39.81 -35.27
CA THR A 340 -46.02 -38.51 -35.57
C THR A 340 -45.72 -37.47 -34.48
N TYR A 341 -45.84 -36.17 -34.77
CA TYR A 341 -45.63 -35.13 -33.74
C TYR A 341 -46.60 -35.24 -32.55
N GLN A 342 -47.78 -35.86 -32.73
CA GLN A 342 -48.76 -36.09 -31.65
C GLN A 342 -48.38 -37.28 -30.74
N THR A 343 -47.45 -38.12 -31.18
CA THR A 343 -46.91 -39.28 -30.46
C THR A 343 -45.43 -39.10 -30.13
N ALA A 344 -44.88 -37.91 -30.30
CA ALA A 344 -43.46 -37.64 -30.16
C ALA A 344 -42.94 -37.94 -28.76
N ASP A 345 -41.77 -38.57 -28.68
CA ASP A 345 -41.07 -38.86 -27.42
C ASP A 345 -40.66 -37.56 -26.69
N GLY A 346 -40.48 -37.64 -25.38
CA GLY A 346 -40.12 -36.50 -24.52
C GLY A 346 -41.32 -35.83 -23.79
N PRO A 347 -41.30 -34.50 -23.55
CA PRO A 347 -40.34 -33.53 -24.06
C PRO A 347 -38.95 -33.65 -23.42
N LEU A 348 -37.92 -33.64 -24.27
CA LEU A 348 -36.52 -33.54 -23.87
C LEU A 348 -36.22 -32.16 -23.27
N GLY A 349 -35.37 -32.13 -22.25
CA GLY A 349 -34.79 -30.90 -21.72
C GLY A 349 -33.72 -30.31 -22.64
N VAL A 350 -33.39 -29.03 -22.43
CA VAL A 350 -32.23 -28.40 -23.09
C VAL A 350 -30.94 -29.05 -22.57
N GLY A 351 -30.05 -29.46 -23.47
CA GLY A 351 -28.89 -30.31 -23.17
C GLY A 351 -29.18 -31.82 -23.32
N GLY A 352 -30.45 -32.20 -23.27
CA GLY A 352 -30.92 -33.58 -23.30
C GLY A 352 -30.58 -34.35 -24.58
N LYS A 353 -30.59 -35.68 -24.45
CA LYS A 353 -30.27 -36.62 -25.53
C LYS A 353 -31.32 -37.71 -25.59
N ALA A 354 -31.65 -38.18 -26.79
CA ALA A 354 -32.41 -39.41 -27.00
C ALA A 354 -31.53 -40.48 -27.64
N CYS A 355 -31.78 -41.75 -27.32
CA CYS A 355 -31.20 -42.94 -27.93
C CYS A 355 -32.30 -43.66 -28.71
N ALA A 356 -32.07 -43.86 -30.01
CA ALA A 356 -33.12 -44.26 -30.95
C ALA A 356 -32.58 -45.07 -32.16
N ALA A 357 -33.45 -45.70 -32.95
CA ALA A 357 -33.06 -46.58 -34.06
C ALA A 357 -34.16 -46.82 -35.12
N ILE A 358 -34.12 -46.09 -36.26
CA ILE A 358 -34.97 -46.25 -37.46
C ILE A 358 -35.08 -47.74 -37.89
N THR A 359 -36.12 -48.47 -37.43
CA THR A 359 -36.20 -49.93 -37.55
C THR A 359 -37.66 -50.42 -37.60
N PRO A 360 -38.30 -50.50 -38.78
CA PRO A 360 -37.70 -50.80 -40.09
C PRO A 360 -37.24 -49.56 -40.88
N ALA A 361 -36.82 -49.74 -42.15
CA ALA A 361 -36.36 -48.63 -42.99
C ALA A 361 -37.41 -47.54 -43.31
N THR A 362 -38.68 -47.79 -43.00
CA THR A 362 -39.78 -46.83 -43.19
C THR A 362 -40.23 -46.16 -41.89
N ASP A 363 -39.42 -46.28 -40.84
CA ASP A 363 -39.68 -45.73 -39.50
C ASP A 363 -39.36 -44.23 -39.45
N VAL A 364 -40.00 -43.50 -38.53
CA VAL A 364 -39.99 -42.03 -38.53
C VAL A 364 -40.03 -41.46 -37.12
N ASP A 365 -38.87 -41.12 -36.57
CA ASP A 365 -38.79 -40.83 -35.15
C ASP A 365 -39.10 -39.35 -34.87
N PHE A 366 -40.17 -39.06 -34.12
CA PHE A 366 -40.43 -37.71 -33.62
C PHE A 366 -40.04 -37.58 -32.14
N PHE A 367 -39.25 -36.55 -31.84
CA PHE A 367 -38.94 -36.11 -30.49
C PHE A 367 -39.49 -34.70 -30.28
N SER A 368 -40.01 -34.43 -29.10
CA SER A 368 -40.39 -33.09 -28.65
C SER A 368 -39.34 -32.55 -27.67
N PHE A 369 -39.15 -31.24 -27.63
CA PHE A 369 -38.32 -30.56 -26.64
C PHE A 369 -38.90 -29.18 -26.31
N THR A 370 -38.64 -28.65 -25.12
CA THR A 370 -39.29 -27.39 -24.68
C THR A 370 -38.30 -26.31 -24.28
N LEU A 371 -38.33 -25.19 -24.99
CA LEU A 371 -37.65 -23.95 -24.63
C LEU A 371 -38.50 -23.20 -23.58
N GLN A 372 -37.94 -22.95 -22.40
CA GLN A 372 -38.63 -22.23 -21.32
C GLN A 372 -38.63 -20.71 -21.55
N THR A 373 -37.57 -20.20 -22.18
CA THR A 373 -37.36 -18.83 -22.62
C THR A 373 -37.03 -18.82 -24.12
N ALA A 374 -36.75 -17.65 -24.71
CA ALA A 374 -36.28 -17.61 -26.09
C ALA A 374 -34.79 -17.99 -26.20
N GLY A 375 -34.35 -18.53 -27.33
CA GLY A 375 -32.95 -18.92 -27.51
C GLY A 375 -32.61 -19.54 -28.86
N ASP A 376 -31.33 -19.82 -29.09
CA ASP A 376 -30.83 -20.44 -30.32
C ASP A 376 -30.79 -21.96 -30.20
N VAL A 377 -31.47 -22.68 -31.09
CA VAL A 377 -31.50 -24.15 -31.07
C VAL A 377 -30.39 -24.75 -31.93
N THR A 378 -29.65 -25.69 -31.35
CA THR A 378 -28.81 -26.65 -32.09
C THR A 378 -29.33 -28.06 -31.84
N ILE A 379 -29.75 -28.75 -32.89
CA ILE A 379 -30.07 -30.19 -32.85
C ILE A 379 -29.16 -30.96 -33.81
N GLU A 380 -28.61 -32.07 -33.35
CA GLU A 380 -27.70 -32.92 -34.13
C GLU A 380 -27.96 -34.40 -33.87
N THR A 381 -27.91 -35.21 -34.93
CA THR A 381 -27.79 -36.67 -34.78
C THR A 381 -26.32 -37.05 -34.57
N LEU A 382 -26.09 -38.14 -33.85
CA LEU A 382 -24.78 -38.64 -33.44
C LEU A 382 -24.76 -40.18 -33.44
N PRO A 383 -23.59 -40.82 -33.53
CA PRO A 383 -23.50 -42.28 -33.38
C PRO A 383 -23.86 -42.72 -31.95
N GLY A 384 -24.57 -43.84 -31.83
CA GLY A 384 -24.82 -44.49 -30.53
C GLY A 384 -23.53 -44.83 -29.78
N GLY A 385 -22.46 -45.22 -30.51
CA GLY A 385 -21.16 -45.63 -29.96
C GLY A 385 -20.16 -44.53 -29.58
N GLY A 386 -20.59 -43.27 -29.42
CA GLY A 386 -19.78 -42.21 -28.75
C GLY A 386 -18.63 -41.57 -29.54
N SER A 387 -18.12 -42.18 -30.61
CA SER A 387 -16.89 -41.76 -31.32
C SER A 387 -16.91 -40.38 -32.02
N GLY A 388 -18.03 -39.65 -32.03
CA GLY A 388 -18.18 -38.28 -32.58
C GLY A 388 -18.09 -38.13 -34.11
N ILE A 389 -17.45 -39.08 -34.80
CA ILE A 389 -17.35 -39.23 -36.27
C ILE A 389 -18.53 -40.09 -36.74
N CYS A 390 -19.30 -39.65 -37.74
CA CYS A 390 -20.44 -40.44 -38.21
C CYS A 390 -20.04 -41.43 -39.32
N PRO A 391 -20.39 -42.72 -39.17
CA PRO A 391 -20.14 -43.71 -40.22
C PRO A 391 -21.07 -43.47 -41.41
N SER A 392 -20.67 -43.89 -42.61
CA SER A 392 -21.52 -43.90 -43.81
C SER A 392 -22.63 -44.97 -43.79
N THR A 393 -23.03 -45.39 -42.58
CA THR A 393 -24.17 -46.29 -42.28
C THR A 393 -25.16 -45.60 -41.34
N LEU A 394 -25.00 -44.29 -41.16
CA LEU A 394 -25.80 -43.40 -40.32
C LEU A 394 -26.06 -42.14 -41.16
N ASP A 395 -26.90 -42.29 -42.18
CA ASP A 395 -27.23 -41.25 -43.16
C ASP A 395 -28.61 -40.69 -42.83
N THR A 396 -28.64 -39.75 -41.87
CA THR A 396 -29.90 -39.27 -41.26
C THR A 396 -30.31 -37.92 -41.83
N VAL A 397 -31.59 -37.74 -42.15
CA VAL A 397 -32.19 -36.41 -42.33
C VAL A 397 -32.80 -35.95 -41.01
N LEU A 398 -32.56 -34.69 -40.64
CA LEU A 398 -33.11 -34.05 -39.46
C LEU A 398 -34.00 -32.87 -39.87
N GLU A 399 -35.22 -32.83 -39.36
CA GLU A 399 -36.19 -31.76 -39.63
C GLU A 399 -36.65 -31.10 -38.32
N LEU A 400 -36.47 -29.78 -38.19
CA LEU A 400 -36.97 -28.98 -37.07
C LEU A 400 -38.34 -28.39 -37.42
N TYR A 401 -39.34 -28.71 -36.60
CA TYR A 401 -40.71 -28.21 -36.71
C TYR A 401 -41.07 -27.29 -35.55
N GLY A 402 -41.83 -26.24 -35.86
CA GLY A 402 -42.34 -25.27 -34.89
C GLY A 402 -43.44 -25.80 -33.98
N THR A 403 -43.92 -24.94 -33.08
CA THR A 403 -44.84 -25.27 -31.97
C THR A 403 -46.25 -25.75 -32.37
N ASN A 404 -46.52 -25.88 -33.68
CA ASN A 404 -47.73 -26.48 -34.24
C ASN A 404 -47.48 -27.88 -34.86
N GLY A 405 -46.28 -28.45 -34.68
CA GLY A 405 -45.88 -29.78 -35.17
C GLY A 405 -45.88 -29.94 -36.70
N THR A 406 -46.05 -28.86 -37.46
CA THR A 406 -46.37 -28.93 -38.90
C THR A 406 -45.71 -27.85 -39.76
N THR A 407 -45.27 -26.73 -39.17
CA THR A 407 -44.43 -25.74 -39.85
C THR A 407 -42.97 -26.16 -39.74
N LEU A 408 -42.39 -26.60 -40.85
CA LEU A 408 -40.95 -26.82 -40.97
C LEU A 408 -40.22 -25.47 -40.82
N ILE A 409 -39.23 -25.43 -39.92
CA ILE A 409 -38.37 -24.26 -39.64
C ILE A 409 -37.04 -24.39 -40.39
N ALA A 410 -36.43 -25.57 -40.29
CA ALA A 410 -35.18 -25.92 -40.94
C ALA A 410 -35.13 -27.44 -41.17
N ASN A 411 -34.40 -27.87 -42.19
CA ASN A 411 -33.99 -29.26 -42.35
C ASN A 411 -32.53 -29.33 -42.81
N ASN A 412 -31.90 -30.46 -42.54
CA ASN A 412 -30.59 -30.81 -43.06
C ASN A 412 -30.53 -32.32 -43.34
N ASP A 413 -29.62 -32.73 -44.22
CA ASP A 413 -29.24 -34.12 -44.51
C ASP A 413 -27.80 -34.44 -44.08
N ASN A 414 -26.86 -33.48 -44.12
CA ASN A 414 -25.46 -33.74 -43.80
C ASN A 414 -24.78 -32.65 -42.95
N LYS A 415 -23.96 -33.10 -41.99
CA LYS A 415 -23.09 -32.27 -41.16
C LYS A 415 -21.87 -31.80 -41.96
N ALA A 416 -21.39 -30.60 -41.63
CA ALA A 416 -20.37 -29.90 -42.39
C ALA A 416 -19.12 -30.76 -42.67
N ASN A 417 -18.58 -30.62 -43.88
CA ASN A 417 -17.47 -31.39 -44.48
C ASN A 417 -17.82 -32.79 -45.02
N GLY A 418 -19.11 -33.12 -45.17
CA GLY A 418 -19.56 -34.38 -45.80
C GLY A 418 -19.66 -35.55 -44.81
N ASP A 419 -20.15 -35.25 -43.61
CA ASP A 419 -20.41 -36.21 -42.53
C ASP A 419 -21.90 -36.60 -42.53
N HIS A 420 -22.22 -37.88 -42.30
CA HIS A 420 -23.54 -38.45 -42.64
C HIS A 420 -24.62 -38.24 -41.56
N CYS A 421 -24.22 -37.86 -40.33
CA CYS A 421 -25.17 -37.30 -39.37
C CYS A 421 -25.69 -35.95 -39.84
N SER A 422 -26.93 -35.62 -39.52
CA SER A 422 -27.49 -34.29 -39.72
C SER A 422 -27.25 -33.35 -38.53
N LYS A 423 -27.14 -32.06 -38.82
CA LYS A 423 -27.05 -30.99 -37.80
C LYS A 423 -27.74 -29.71 -38.26
N ILE A 424 -28.64 -29.20 -37.43
CA ILE A 424 -29.23 -27.87 -37.55
C ILE A 424 -28.64 -27.02 -36.42
N ASP A 425 -28.10 -25.84 -36.74
CA ASP A 425 -27.56 -24.86 -35.79
C ASP A 425 -27.86 -23.44 -36.30
N PRO A 426 -27.90 -22.41 -35.43
CA PRO A 426 -28.30 -21.05 -35.82
C PRO A 426 -27.37 -20.41 -36.86
N VAL A 427 -26.10 -20.83 -36.93
CA VAL A 427 -25.07 -20.24 -37.81
C VAL A 427 -25.27 -20.70 -39.26
N THR A 428 -25.60 -21.98 -39.46
CA THR A 428 -25.85 -22.57 -40.77
C THR A 428 -27.32 -22.52 -41.17
N HIS A 429 -28.23 -22.51 -40.20
CA HIS A 429 -29.69 -22.53 -40.38
C HIS A 429 -30.34 -21.40 -39.54
N PRO A 430 -30.33 -20.14 -40.02
CA PRO A 430 -30.81 -18.98 -39.25
C PRO A 430 -32.28 -19.05 -38.79
N GLY A 431 -33.09 -19.96 -39.32
CA GLY A 431 -34.43 -20.24 -38.81
C GLY A 431 -34.45 -20.86 -37.40
N ALA A 432 -33.34 -21.45 -36.95
CA ALA A 432 -33.18 -22.01 -35.61
C ALA A 432 -32.67 -20.99 -34.57
N ALA A 433 -32.37 -19.74 -34.99
CA ALA A 433 -31.95 -18.67 -34.10
C ALA A 433 -33.15 -17.93 -33.47
N SER A 434 -32.95 -17.39 -32.26
CA SER A 434 -33.89 -16.52 -31.53
C SER A 434 -35.32 -17.10 -31.40
N LEU A 435 -35.44 -18.43 -31.32
CA LEU A 435 -36.74 -19.12 -31.28
C LEU A 435 -37.48 -18.79 -29.96
N PRO A 436 -38.75 -18.34 -30.00
CA PRO A 436 -39.52 -18.06 -28.79
C PRO A 436 -39.75 -19.28 -27.89
N ALA A 437 -40.03 -19.03 -26.61
CA ALA A 437 -40.43 -20.08 -25.66
C ALA A 437 -41.60 -20.94 -26.17
N GLY A 438 -41.49 -22.26 -26.02
CA GLY A 438 -42.49 -23.22 -26.50
C GLY A 438 -41.93 -24.63 -26.71
N THR A 439 -42.83 -25.58 -27.00
CA THR A 439 -42.47 -26.96 -27.34
C THR A 439 -42.29 -27.12 -28.85
N TYR A 440 -41.09 -27.51 -29.27
CA TYR A 440 -40.71 -27.74 -30.66
C TYR A 440 -40.55 -29.25 -30.91
N TYR A 441 -40.49 -29.64 -32.18
CA TYR A 441 -40.40 -31.05 -32.58
C TYR A 441 -39.22 -31.26 -33.54
N ALA A 442 -38.38 -32.24 -33.23
CA ALA A 442 -37.37 -32.77 -34.14
C ALA A 442 -37.89 -34.08 -34.75
N ARG A 443 -37.81 -34.23 -36.07
CA ARG A 443 -38.10 -35.48 -36.78
C ARG A 443 -36.80 -36.02 -37.37
N VAL A 444 -36.55 -37.32 -37.19
CA VAL A 444 -35.40 -38.04 -37.76
C VAL A 444 -35.91 -39.10 -38.73
N ILE A 445 -35.22 -39.25 -39.86
CA ILE A 445 -35.40 -40.36 -40.80
C ILE A 445 -34.07 -40.78 -41.41
N ASP A 446 -34.04 -41.98 -41.97
CA ASP A 446 -33.02 -42.42 -42.93
C ASP A 446 -33.13 -41.64 -44.27
N TRP A 447 -31.99 -41.35 -44.91
CA TRP A 447 -31.94 -40.66 -46.20
C TRP A 447 -32.54 -41.53 -47.32
N GLN A 448 -33.65 -41.06 -47.89
CA GLN A 448 -34.57 -41.77 -48.81
C GLN A 448 -35.53 -42.78 -48.14
N GLN A 449 -35.35 -43.11 -46.85
CA GLN A 449 -36.15 -44.09 -46.09
C GLN A 449 -36.11 -45.49 -46.74
N ASP A 450 -34.89 -45.97 -47.02
CA ASP A 450 -34.63 -47.34 -47.51
C ASP A 450 -33.51 -48.10 -46.76
N GLY A 451 -32.74 -47.42 -45.91
CA GLY A 451 -31.79 -47.98 -44.94
C GLY A 451 -32.37 -48.21 -43.54
N VAL A 452 -31.73 -49.08 -42.75
CA VAL A 452 -32.04 -49.33 -41.33
C VAL A 452 -30.92 -48.79 -40.46
N ILE A 453 -31.24 -47.90 -39.52
CA ILE A 453 -30.26 -47.26 -38.62
C ILE A 453 -30.39 -47.90 -37.24
N THR A 454 -29.60 -48.95 -36.99
CA THR A 454 -29.74 -49.80 -35.79
C THR A 454 -29.38 -49.13 -34.45
N SER A 455 -28.78 -47.94 -34.48
CA SER A 455 -28.64 -47.06 -33.32
C SER A 455 -28.12 -45.68 -33.74
N TYR A 456 -28.75 -44.63 -33.23
CA TYR A 456 -28.25 -43.26 -33.26
C TYR A 456 -28.62 -42.55 -31.96
N ARG A 457 -28.17 -41.31 -31.81
CA ARG A 457 -28.62 -40.40 -30.75
C ARG A 457 -28.98 -39.05 -31.31
N LEU A 458 -30.11 -38.49 -30.90
CA LEU A 458 -30.42 -37.07 -31.04
C LEU A 458 -29.82 -36.33 -29.84
N SER A 459 -29.18 -35.18 -30.06
CA SER A 459 -28.82 -34.25 -28.99
C SER A 459 -29.53 -32.92 -29.22
N VAL A 460 -30.18 -32.39 -28.19
CA VAL A 460 -30.79 -31.06 -28.18
C VAL A 460 -29.94 -30.13 -27.33
N LYS A 461 -29.53 -29.00 -27.90
CA LYS A 461 -28.80 -27.93 -27.21
C LYS A 461 -29.50 -26.61 -27.53
N ALA A 462 -29.49 -25.67 -26.60
CA ALA A 462 -29.90 -24.31 -26.88
C ALA A 462 -29.13 -23.33 -25.98
N THR A 463 -28.86 -22.13 -26.49
CA THR A 463 -28.72 -20.98 -25.59
C THR A 463 -30.10 -20.65 -25.04
N VAL A 464 -30.19 -20.08 -23.83
CA VAL A 464 -31.48 -19.79 -23.20
C VAL A 464 -31.44 -18.49 -22.42
N CYS A 465 -32.00 -17.45 -23.02
CA CYS A 465 -32.05 -16.12 -22.44
C CYS A 465 -32.72 -16.08 -21.06
N GLY A 466 -32.18 -15.26 -20.15
CA GLY A 466 -32.53 -15.19 -18.75
C GLY A 466 -31.71 -16.13 -17.86
N ASN A 467 -30.50 -16.52 -18.29
CA ASN A 467 -29.63 -17.48 -17.60
C ASN A 467 -28.43 -16.83 -16.85
N GLY A 468 -28.22 -15.52 -17.00
CA GLY A 468 -27.10 -14.76 -16.44
C GLY A 468 -25.99 -14.42 -17.45
N ILE A 469 -26.10 -14.86 -18.71
CA ILE A 469 -25.09 -14.78 -19.76
C ILE A 469 -25.76 -14.29 -21.05
N THR A 470 -25.05 -13.53 -21.88
CA THR A 470 -25.53 -13.14 -23.22
C THR A 470 -24.75 -13.94 -24.27
N GLU A 471 -25.43 -14.85 -24.97
CA GLU A 471 -24.81 -15.84 -25.85
C GLU A 471 -25.61 -16.11 -27.14
N GLY A 472 -24.95 -16.67 -28.16
CA GLY A 472 -25.58 -16.96 -29.46
C GLY A 472 -26.02 -15.68 -30.20
N SER A 473 -27.31 -15.60 -30.54
CA SER A 473 -27.94 -14.43 -31.19
C SER A 473 -28.42 -13.34 -30.21
N GLU A 474 -28.22 -13.52 -28.90
CA GLU A 474 -28.72 -12.58 -27.89
C GLU A 474 -27.96 -11.24 -27.91
N GLU A 475 -28.70 -10.14 -27.81
CA GLU A 475 -28.15 -8.81 -27.53
C GLU A 475 -28.31 -8.43 -26.04
N CYS A 476 -29.15 -9.16 -25.30
CA CYS A 476 -29.38 -9.00 -23.87
C CYS A 476 -29.95 -10.27 -23.22
N ASP A 477 -29.52 -10.57 -22.00
CA ASP A 477 -29.99 -11.68 -21.16
C ASP A 477 -31.37 -11.42 -20.49
N GLY A 478 -32.35 -11.00 -21.29
CA GLY A 478 -33.72 -10.78 -20.81
C GLY A 478 -33.87 -9.60 -19.85
N GLY A 479 -34.85 -9.69 -18.94
CA GLY A 479 -35.12 -8.65 -17.96
C GLY A 479 -35.71 -7.35 -18.54
N THR A 480 -35.51 -6.23 -17.84
CA THR A 480 -36.19 -4.95 -18.16
C THR A 480 -35.39 -4.14 -19.18
N GLY A 481 -35.95 -3.95 -20.38
CA GLY A 481 -35.29 -3.31 -21.52
C GLY A 481 -34.90 -4.28 -22.63
N CYS A 482 -35.01 -5.57 -22.39
CA CYS A 482 -34.82 -6.62 -23.39
C CYS A 482 -36.16 -7.04 -24.00
N SER A 483 -36.14 -7.54 -25.24
CA SER A 483 -37.34 -8.03 -25.93
C SER A 483 -37.65 -9.50 -25.63
N ALA A 484 -38.84 -9.97 -26.01
CA ALA A 484 -39.26 -11.36 -25.81
C ALA A 484 -38.50 -12.40 -26.67
N THR A 485 -37.62 -11.95 -27.58
CA THR A 485 -36.65 -12.76 -28.33
C THR A 485 -35.21 -12.29 -28.06
N CYS A 486 -35.00 -11.63 -26.93
CA CYS A 486 -33.70 -11.30 -26.34
C CYS A 486 -32.74 -10.48 -27.22
N GLN A 487 -33.35 -9.61 -28.03
CA GLN A 487 -32.75 -8.47 -28.71
C GLN A 487 -32.97 -7.20 -27.87
N LEU A 488 -32.06 -6.22 -27.94
CA LEU A 488 -32.16 -4.96 -27.22
C LEU A 488 -33.33 -4.13 -27.76
N ALA A 489 -34.19 -3.62 -26.86
CA ALA A 489 -35.19 -2.65 -27.27
C ALA A 489 -34.48 -1.36 -27.72
N THR A 490 -34.65 -0.98 -29.00
CA THR A 490 -33.97 0.18 -29.59
C THR A 490 -34.18 1.43 -28.72
N PRO A 491 -33.13 2.04 -28.13
CA PRO A 491 -33.30 2.98 -27.03
C PRO A 491 -34.18 4.18 -27.39
N GLY A 492 -35.23 4.40 -26.60
CA GLY A 492 -36.06 5.59 -26.67
C GLY A 492 -35.32 6.85 -26.20
N LEU A 493 -35.97 8.01 -26.33
CA LEU A 493 -35.44 9.27 -25.80
C LEU A 493 -35.18 9.17 -24.29
N GLY A 494 -33.97 9.53 -23.86
CA GLY A 494 -33.53 9.45 -22.47
C GLY A 494 -33.20 8.05 -21.95
N GLN A 495 -33.13 7.02 -22.81
CA GLN A 495 -32.86 5.63 -22.38
C GLN A 495 -31.38 5.21 -22.50
N SER A 496 -30.57 5.96 -23.24
CA SER A 496 -29.12 5.79 -23.43
C SER A 496 -28.44 7.16 -23.38
N PHE A 497 -27.14 7.19 -23.07
CA PHE A 497 -26.25 8.33 -23.30
C PHE A 497 -26.41 8.90 -24.71
N THR A 498 -26.48 8.01 -25.72
CA THR A 498 -26.63 8.39 -27.14
C THR A 498 -28.00 8.97 -27.49
N THR A 499 -29.03 8.72 -26.68
CA THR A 499 -30.41 9.20 -26.87
C THR A 499 -30.86 10.20 -25.80
N ALA A 500 -29.93 10.73 -25.01
CA ALA A 500 -30.19 11.54 -23.83
C ALA A 500 -31.10 12.75 -24.10
N GLN A 501 -32.17 12.87 -23.31
CA GLN A 501 -33.20 13.89 -23.51
C GLN A 501 -32.64 15.31 -23.27
N PRO A 502 -32.79 16.26 -24.21
CA PRO A 502 -32.38 17.64 -24.01
C PRO A 502 -33.01 18.26 -22.76
N PHE A 503 -32.17 18.67 -21.81
CA PHE A 503 -32.57 19.39 -20.61
C PHE A 503 -33.03 20.79 -20.98
N THR A 504 -34.17 21.20 -20.44
CA THR A 504 -34.81 22.49 -20.78
C THR A 504 -35.09 23.34 -19.53
N ALA A 505 -35.57 22.74 -18.45
CA ALA A 505 -35.71 23.34 -17.13
C ALA A 505 -35.99 22.25 -16.07
N CYS A 506 -36.13 22.67 -14.81
CA CYS A 506 -36.71 21.84 -13.75
C CYS A 506 -38.19 21.43 -14.04
N ASN A 507 -38.68 20.47 -13.26
CA ASN A 507 -39.83 19.60 -13.55
C ASN A 507 -39.51 18.53 -14.60
N ILE A 508 -38.34 17.90 -14.47
CA ILE A 508 -38.02 16.66 -15.17
C ILE A 508 -38.80 15.49 -14.57
N THR A 509 -38.95 14.39 -15.32
CA THR A 509 -39.63 13.17 -14.85
C THR A 509 -38.83 11.95 -15.31
N PRO A 510 -37.85 11.47 -14.51
CA PRO A 510 -37.10 10.26 -14.80
C PRO A 510 -38.04 9.05 -14.94
N ASN A 511 -38.24 8.60 -16.18
CA ASN A 511 -39.26 7.60 -16.54
C ASN A 511 -38.71 6.47 -17.45
N SER A 512 -37.39 6.37 -17.56
CA SER A 512 -36.73 5.29 -18.30
C SER A 512 -36.65 4.03 -17.43
N ASN A 513 -37.26 2.95 -17.90
CA ASN A 513 -37.11 1.62 -17.31
C ASN A 513 -35.90 0.86 -17.90
N ALA A 514 -35.10 1.50 -18.77
CA ALA A 514 -33.98 0.87 -19.44
C ALA A 514 -32.68 0.95 -18.63
N ARG A 515 -31.74 0.05 -18.93
CA ARG A 515 -30.37 0.02 -18.40
C ARG A 515 -29.34 0.06 -19.52
N VAL A 516 -29.28 1.17 -20.24
CA VAL A 516 -28.21 1.43 -21.22
C VAL A 516 -27.25 2.47 -20.63
N ASP A 517 -25.96 2.24 -20.81
CA ASP A 517 -24.84 3.10 -20.38
C ASP A 517 -24.69 3.37 -18.86
N VAL A 518 -25.54 2.80 -17.99
CA VAL A 518 -25.07 2.13 -16.75
C VAL A 518 -23.99 2.78 -15.87
N PRO A 519 -24.08 4.01 -15.28
CA PRO A 519 -22.99 4.53 -14.46
C PRO A 519 -22.67 3.67 -13.23
N SER A 520 -21.38 3.57 -12.89
CA SER A 520 -20.85 2.60 -11.91
C SER A 520 -21.46 2.73 -10.50
N CYS A 521 -21.76 3.95 -10.04
CA CYS A 521 -22.30 4.21 -8.70
C CYS A 521 -23.82 3.97 -8.58
N PHE A 522 -24.49 3.46 -9.62
CA PHE A 522 -25.94 3.26 -9.60
C PHE A 522 -26.32 1.88 -9.04
N PRO A 523 -27.44 1.75 -8.29
CA PRO A 523 -27.89 0.45 -7.81
C PRO A 523 -28.16 -0.54 -8.95
N GLN A 524 -27.89 -1.82 -8.71
CA GLN A 524 -28.14 -2.93 -9.65
C GLN A 524 -29.64 -3.20 -9.90
N VAL A 525 -30.54 -2.64 -9.08
CA VAL A 525 -32.01 -2.65 -9.30
C VAL A 525 -32.55 -1.23 -9.57
N GLY A 526 -33.48 -1.08 -10.52
CA GLY A 526 -33.96 0.21 -11.04
C GLY A 526 -33.69 0.41 -12.54
N GLY A 527 -33.93 1.62 -13.03
CA GLY A 527 -33.63 2.05 -14.41
C GLY A 527 -32.85 3.38 -14.43
N VAL A 528 -32.38 3.82 -15.60
CA VAL A 528 -31.61 5.07 -15.76
C VAL A 528 -32.22 5.95 -16.83
N HIS A 529 -32.49 7.22 -16.49
CA HIS A 529 -32.90 8.23 -17.45
C HIS A 529 -31.76 9.24 -17.69
N TRP A 530 -31.43 9.45 -18.96
CA TRP A 530 -30.33 10.29 -19.43
C TRP A 530 -30.82 11.66 -19.92
N TYR A 531 -30.17 12.73 -19.46
CA TYR A 531 -30.39 14.11 -19.90
C TYR A 531 -29.14 14.70 -20.56
N SER A 532 -29.31 15.62 -21.50
CA SER A 532 -28.22 16.33 -22.21
C SER A 532 -28.34 17.85 -22.07
N PHE A 533 -27.21 18.54 -21.86
CA PHE A 533 -27.15 19.99 -21.61
C PHE A 533 -25.94 20.62 -22.32
N ASN A 534 -26.11 21.79 -22.94
CA ASN A 534 -25.01 22.47 -23.65
C ASN A 534 -24.45 23.63 -22.81
N THR A 535 -23.14 23.63 -22.53
CA THR A 535 -22.48 24.74 -21.80
C THR A 535 -22.35 25.97 -22.69
N ALA A 536 -22.72 27.13 -22.15
CA ALA A 536 -22.63 28.41 -22.87
C ALA A 536 -21.31 29.11 -22.56
N ASN A 537 -21.00 29.28 -21.27
CA ASN A 537 -19.72 29.81 -20.77
C ASN A 537 -19.40 29.16 -19.43
N GLY A 538 -18.17 28.67 -19.27
CA GLY A 538 -17.57 28.38 -17.98
C GLY A 538 -18.26 27.32 -17.12
N LEU A 539 -18.01 27.44 -15.82
CA LEU A 539 -17.94 26.33 -14.88
C LEU A 539 -19.31 25.91 -14.36
N LEU A 540 -19.65 24.63 -14.55
CA LEU A 540 -21.00 24.12 -14.34
C LEU A 540 -21.14 23.39 -13.01
N ALA A 541 -21.79 24.01 -12.02
CA ALA A 541 -22.15 23.35 -10.77
C ALA A 541 -23.55 22.72 -10.90
N LEU A 542 -23.64 21.39 -10.92
CA LEU A 542 -24.91 20.68 -10.82
C LEU A 542 -25.36 20.57 -9.35
N THR A 543 -26.64 20.86 -9.12
CA THR A 543 -27.33 20.63 -7.85
C THR A 543 -28.69 19.96 -8.11
N ALA A 544 -29.09 19.01 -7.27
CA ALA A 544 -30.42 18.39 -7.34
C ALA A 544 -31.32 18.90 -6.20
N ASN A 545 -32.64 18.89 -6.43
CA ASN A 545 -33.63 19.26 -5.43
C ASN A 545 -34.01 18.12 -4.44
N ALA A 546 -33.38 16.95 -4.55
CA ALA A 546 -33.68 15.75 -3.79
C ALA A 546 -32.45 14.83 -3.67
N VAL A 547 -32.47 13.94 -2.67
CA VAL A 547 -31.43 12.92 -2.44
C VAL A 547 -31.56 11.78 -3.45
N GLY A 548 -30.42 11.25 -3.89
CA GLY A 548 -30.28 10.01 -4.66
C GLY A 548 -29.19 10.10 -5.71
N PRO A 549 -28.91 8.99 -6.43
CA PRO A 549 -27.72 8.89 -7.26
C PRO A 549 -27.85 9.59 -8.61
N VAL A 550 -26.78 10.30 -8.98
CA VAL A 550 -26.60 11.07 -10.22
C VAL A 550 -25.16 10.91 -10.70
N ALA A 551 -24.96 10.77 -12.01
CA ALA A 551 -23.64 10.78 -12.62
C ALA A 551 -23.55 11.83 -13.73
N LEU A 552 -22.39 12.46 -13.89
CA LEU A 552 -22.09 13.40 -14.97
C LEU A 552 -21.13 12.76 -15.99
N TYR A 553 -21.36 13.05 -17.27
CA TYR A 553 -20.51 12.59 -18.37
C TYR A 553 -20.23 13.71 -19.38
N SER A 554 -19.06 13.65 -20.01
CA SER A 554 -18.60 14.62 -20.99
C SER A 554 -19.22 14.40 -22.37
N GLY A 555 -19.05 15.37 -23.27
CA GLY A 555 -19.43 15.26 -24.68
C GLY A 555 -18.80 14.08 -25.44
N LEU A 556 -17.78 13.44 -24.86
CA LEU A 556 -17.03 12.29 -25.41
C LEU A 556 -17.32 10.97 -24.68
N GLY A 557 -18.24 10.94 -23.70
CA GLY A 557 -18.58 9.73 -22.96
C GLY A 557 -17.65 9.40 -21.78
N GLN A 558 -16.77 10.33 -21.39
CA GLN A 558 -15.95 10.20 -20.18
C GLN A 558 -16.80 10.54 -18.94
N GLU A 559 -16.75 9.72 -17.89
CA GLU A 559 -17.37 10.02 -16.59
C GLU A 559 -16.64 11.21 -15.92
N LEU A 560 -17.40 12.16 -15.37
CA LEU A 560 -16.94 13.40 -14.75
C LEU A 560 -17.19 13.44 -13.23
N GLY A 561 -17.77 12.38 -12.69
CA GLY A 561 -18.16 12.25 -11.29
C GLY A 561 -19.46 11.46 -11.15
N CYS A 562 -19.46 10.51 -10.21
CA CYS A 562 -20.59 9.65 -9.90
C CYS A 562 -20.91 9.78 -8.40
N PHE A 563 -22.14 10.21 -8.09
CA PHE A 563 -22.53 10.66 -6.75
C PHE A 563 -23.71 9.83 -6.25
N SER A 564 -23.63 9.32 -5.02
CA SER A 564 -24.73 8.59 -4.37
C SER A 564 -25.79 9.51 -3.74
N ASP A 565 -25.43 10.76 -3.43
CA ASP A 565 -26.29 11.78 -2.84
C ASP A 565 -26.13 13.13 -3.56
N ALA A 566 -27.06 13.41 -4.46
CA ALA A 566 -27.10 14.64 -5.25
C ALA A 566 -27.45 15.93 -4.45
N THR A 567 -27.53 15.88 -3.11
CA THR A 567 -27.64 17.10 -2.27
C THR A 567 -26.28 17.65 -1.83
N GLN A 568 -25.19 16.91 -2.01
CA GLN A 568 -23.84 17.35 -1.65
C GLN A 568 -23.23 18.25 -2.73
N ALA A 569 -23.64 19.52 -2.74
CA ALA A 569 -23.15 20.49 -3.72
C ALA A 569 -21.66 20.86 -3.49
N PRO A 570 -20.83 20.97 -4.56
CA PRO A 570 -21.16 20.78 -5.97
C PRO A 570 -20.83 19.37 -6.49
N LEU A 571 -21.69 18.83 -7.34
CA LEU A 571 -21.58 17.48 -7.92
C LEU A 571 -20.66 17.44 -9.15
N GLY A 572 -19.39 17.83 -8.98
CA GLY A 572 -18.42 17.91 -10.08
C GLY A 572 -18.62 19.14 -10.98
N THR A 573 -17.65 19.36 -11.87
CA THR A 573 -17.41 20.65 -12.53
C THR A 573 -16.75 20.48 -13.90
N LEU A 574 -17.29 21.12 -14.94
CA LEU A 574 -16.65 21.16 -16.27
C LEU A 574 -15.89 22.47 -16.50
N THR A 575 -14.73 22.35 -17.14
CA THR A 575 -13.83 23.48 -17.47
C THR A 575 -13.94 23.95 -18.93
N SER A 576 -14.46 23.13 -19.85
CA SER A 576 -14.62 23.49 -21.27
C SER A 576 -15.94 24.21 -21.58
N ALA A 577 -15.82 25.44 -22.08
CA ALA A 577 -16.97 26.20 -22.61
C ALA A 577 -17.35 25.71 -24.02
N GLY A 578 -18.65 25.58 -24.30
CA GLY A 578 -19.18 25.23 -25.63
C GLY A 578 -19.35 23.73 -25.89
N GLY A 579 -19.36 22.88 -24.85
CA GLY A 579 -19.53 21.42 -24.96
C GLY A 579 -20.91 20.93 -24.53
N THR A 580 -21.29 19.73 -24.96
CA THR A 580 -22.43 19.00 -24.39
C THR A 580 -21.99 18.22 -23.15
N VAL A 581 -22.87 18.17 -22.16
CA VAL A 581 -22.74 17.47 -20.88
C VAL A 581 -23.94 16.56 -20.74
N TYR A 582 -23.74 15.37 -20.19
CA TYR A 582 -24.80 14.42 -19.94
C TYR A 582 -24.96 14.16 -18.43
N ALA A 583 -26.19 13.97 -17.99
CA ALA A 583 -26.53 13.66 -16.61
C ALA A 583 -27.45 12.42 -16.56
N ALA A 584 -26.98 11.37 -15.91
CA ALA A 584 -27.78 10.20 -15.61
C ALA A 584 -28.54 10.41 -14.28
N VAL A 585 -29.79 9.97 -14.22
CA VAL A 585 -30.63 10.00 -13.00
C VAL A 585 -31.30 8.64 -12.82
N ALA A 586 -31.17 8.04 -11.64
CA ALA A 586 -31.76 6.73 -11.36
C ALA A 586 -33.28 6.81 -11.21
N VAL A 587 -34.00 5.84 -11.76
CA VAL A 587 -35.45 5.67 -11.65
C VAL A 587 -35.73 4.61 -10.56
N PRO A 588 -36.58 4.88 -9.54
CA PRO A 588 -37.60 5.95 -9.46
C PRO A 588 -37.23 7.13 -8.54
N THR A 589 -35.99 7.63 -8.58
CA THR A 589 -35.54 8.70 -7.67
C THR A 589 -36.31 10.01 -7.88
N ALA A 590 -36.74 10.66 -6.80
CA ALA A 590 -37.59 11.86 -6.82
C ALA A 590 -36.86 13.18 -7.19
N ILE A 591 -35.81 13.11 -8.00
CA ILE A 591 -35.07 14.27 -8.51
C ILE A 591 -35.90 14.88 -9.65
N ASN A 592 -36.82 15.76 -9.26
CA ASN A 592 -37.74 16.47 -10.16
C ASN A 592 -37.10 17.75 -10.76
N CYS A 593 -35.95 18.18 -10.25
CA CYS A 593 -35.28 19.42 -10.63
C CYS A 593 -33.76 19.28 -10.47
N LEU A 594 -33.09 19.13 -11.62
CA LEU A 594 -31.66 19.39 -11.77
C LEU A 594 -31.47 20.89 -12.03
N THR A 595 -30.64 21.56 -11.23
CA THR A 595 -30.28 22.97 -11.43
C THR A 595 -28.80 23.06 -11.80
N PHE A 596 -28.55 23.39 -13.06
CA PHE A 596 -27.22 23.66 -13.61
C PHE A 596 -26.86 25.14 -13.39
N ALA A 597 -26.11 25.43 -12.32
CA ALA A 597 -25.63 26.76 -12.02
C ALA A 597 -24.30 27.02 -12.75
N GLN A 598 -24.34 27.82 -13.84
CA GLN A 598 -23.12 28.35 -14.45
C GLN A 598 -22.52 29.40 -13.52
N THR A 599 -21.34 29.12 -12.97
CA THR A 599 -20.54 30.08 -12.20
C THR A 599 -19.56 30.75 -13.16
N PRO A 600 -19.56 32.10 -13.28
CA PRO A 600 -18.57 32.81 -14.10
C PRO A 600 -17.18 32.67 -13.47
N TYR A 601 -16.43 31.65 -13.89
CA TYR A 601 -15.00 31.54 -13.62
C TYR A 601 -14.22 32.38 -14.64
N ASN A 602 -13.33 33.25 -14.15
CA ASN A 602 -12.60 34.22 -14.98
C ASN A 602 -11.15 34.49 -14.52
N GLY A 603 -10.59 33.65 -13.64
CA GLY A 603 -9.14 33.64 -13.37
C GLY A 603 -8.42 32.67 -14.31
N VAL A 604 -7.13 32.45 -14.02
CA VAL A 604 -6.19 31.48 -14.65
C VAL A 604 -6.87 30.36 -15.47
N GLY A 605 -6.55 30.27 -16.76
CA GLY A 605 -7.07 29.24 -17.67
C GLY A 605 -6.57 27.82 -17.40
N THR A 606 -7.15 26.84 -18.08
CA THR A 606 -6.83 25.40 -17.92
C THR A 606 -5.78 24.88 -18.89
N THR A 607 -5.16 25.74 -19.70
CA THR A 607 -4.19 25.31 -20.71
C THR A 607 -2.79 25.31 -20.11
N ALA A 608 -2.32 24.14 -19.68
CA ALA A 608 -0.97 23.97 -19.17
C ALA A 608 0.04 24.00 -20.33
N THR A 609 0.97 24.96 -20.30
CA THR A 609 2.11 25.05 -21.22
C THR A 609 3.41 24.78 -20.47
N ASP A 610 4.19 23.80 -20.94
CA ASP A 610 5.57 23.61 -20.51
C ASP A 610 6.41 24.84 -20.90
N ILE A 611 7.08 25.47 -19.94
CA ILE A 611 7.96 26.62 -20.21
C ILE A 611 9.38 26.22 -20.61
N ASN A 612 9.68 24.92 -20.72
CA ASN A 612 10.96 24.37 -21.17
C ASN A 612 12.14 24.87 -20.29
N VAL A 613 12.01 24.63 -18.99
CA VAL A 613 13.11 24.79 -18.01
C VAL A 613 13.78 23.42 -17.84
N SER A 614 15.11 23.41 -17.81
CA SER A 614 15.93 22.21 -17.61
C SER A 614 16.86 22.37 -16.42
N PHE A 615 17.25 21.27 -15.79
CA PHE A 615 18.03 21.24 -14.56
C PHE A 615 19.30 20.39 -14.76
N ASP A 616 20.43 20.81 -14.20
CA ASP A 616 21.65 19.99 -14.18
C ASP A 616 21.50 18.80 -13.20
N THR A 617 20.83 19.06 -12.08
CA THR A 617 20.38 18.09 -11.07
C THR A 617 18.85 18.04 -11.10
N PRO A 618 18.19 16.93 -11.50
CA PRO A 618 16.74 16.84 -11.45
C PRO A 618 16.26 16.96 -9.99
N PRO A 619 15.37 17.92 -9.66
CA PRO A 619 14.89 18.05 -8.28
C PRO A 619 14.09 16.80 -7.89
N ALA A 620 14.58 16.08 -6.87
CA ALA A 620 14.05 14.76 -6.52
C ALA A 620 12.78 14.81 -5.65
N MET A 621 12.52 15.95 -4.99
CA MET A 621 11.31 16.23 -4.22
C MET A 621 11.03 17.73 -4.20
N ASP A 622 9.93 18.16 -4.83
CA ASP A 622 9.57 19.56 -5.01
C ASP A 622 8.50 20.02 -4.04
N PHE A 623 8.91 20.73 -2.99
CA PHE A 623 8.02 21.11 -1.90
C PHE A 623 7.35 22.48 -2.11
N GLY A 624 8.12 23.52 -2.44
CA GLY A 624 7.59 24.89 -2.44
C GLY A 624 8.05 25.75 -3.60
N MET A 625 7.17 26.64 -4.05
CA MET A 625 7.43 27.56 -5.16
C MET A 625 6.94 28.98 -4.81
N THR A 626 7.61 29.99 -5.35
CA THR A 626 7.16 31.38 -5.29
C THR A 626 7.65 32.19 -6.49
N VAL A 627 7.16 33.42 -6.67
CA VAL A 627 7.54 34.31 -7.78
C VAL A 627 7.86 35.71 -7.27
N ASN A 628 8.83 36.37 -7.90
CA ASN A 628 9.00 37.84 -7.78
C ASN A 628 8.48 38.51 -9.07
N SER A 629 9.00 39.67 -9.45
CA SER A 629 8.60 40.33 -10.69
C SER A 629 8.98 39.57 -11.97
N GLY A 630 10.18 38.97 -12.03
CA GLY A 630 10.74 38.40 -13.27
C GLY A 630 11.06 36.90 -13.24
N SER A 631 11.23 36.32 -12.06
CA SER A 631 11.63 34.94 -11.83
C SER A 631 10.57 34.14 -11.07
N VAL A 632 10.65 32.83 -11.26
CA VAL A 632 10.11 31.80 -10.37
C VAL A 632 11.27 31.28 -9.52
N PHE A 633 10.98 30.92 -8.28
CA PHE A 633 11.88 30.22 -7.37
C PHE A 633 11.21 28.91 -6.96
N LEU A 634 11.94 27.81 -7.07
CA LEU A 634 11.55 26.45 -6.68
C LEU A 634 12.49 25.96 -5.58
N GLY A 635 11.99 25.25 -4.58
CA GLY A 635 12.78 24.78 -3.46
C GLY A 635 12.57 23.30 -3.16
N THR A 636 13.67 22.56 -3.16
CA THR A 636 13.74 21.17 -2.71
C THR A 636 14.12 21.11 -1.23
N HIS A 637 14.37 19.91 -0.71
CA HIS A 637 14.83 19.69 0.66
C HIS A 637 16.16 20.40 1.00
N THR A 638 17.01 20.59 -0.02
CA THR A 638 18.43 20.99 0.09
C THR A 638 18.84 22.11 -0.87
N GLU A 639 18.16 22.27 -2.01
CA GLU A 639 18.49 23.24 -3.07
C GLU A 639 17.40 24.31 -3.26
N ILE A 640 17.77 25.40 -3.93
CA ILE A 640 16.85 26.39 -4.49
C ILE A 640 17.22 26.61 -5.95
N PHE A 641 16.24 26.53 -6.83
CA PHE A 641 16.38 26.78 -8.26
C PHE A 641 15.71 28.10 -8.63
N GLN A 642 16.38 28.97 -9.37
CA GLN A 642 15.81 30.20 -9.94
C GLN A 642 15.78 30.13 -11.46
N PHE A 643 14.67 30.56 -12.07
CA PHE A 643 14.55 30.68 -13.52
C PHE A 643 13.58 31.81 -13.91
N PRO A 644 13.72 32.43 -15.10
CA PRO A 644 12.81 33.47 -15.57
C PRO A 644 11.43 32.89 -15.88
N LYS A 645 10.36 33.69 -15.68
CA LYS A 645 8.97 33.31 -15.98
C LYS A 645 8.68 32.97 -17.46
N THR A 646 9.63 33.28 -18.36
CA THR A 646 9.58 32.89 -19.78
C THR A 646 10.04 31.46 -20.03
N GLY A 647 10.80 30.86 -19.11
CA GLY A 647 11.52 29.61 -19.30
C GLY A 647 12.49 29.64 -20.49
N GLY A 648 12.71 28.49 -21.12
CA GLY A 648 13.62 28.30 -22.26
C GLY A 648 15.11 28.31 -21.88
N VAL A 649 15.44 27.95 -20.63
CA VAL A 649 16.80 28.05 -20.07
C VAL A 649 17.07 26.91 -19.07
N MET A 650 18.36 26.69 -18.77
CA MET A 650 18.75 25.99 -17.54
C MET A 650 18.31 26.81 -16.32
N ALA A 651 17.83 26.14 -15.28
CA ALA A 651 17.64 26.74 -13.96
C ALA A 651 18.99 27.02 -13.29
N GLU A 652 19.10 28.13 -12.56
CA GLU A 652 20.27 28.48 -11.76
C GLU A 652 20.11 27.85 -10.37
N GLU A 653 21.00 26.91 -10.02
CA GLU A 653 21.00 26.20 -8.73
C GLU A 653 21.78 26.97 -7.66
N TYR A 654 21.14 27.22 -6.52
CA TYR A 654 21.75 27.83 -5.34
C TYR A 654 21.81 26.83 -4.18
N SER A 655 22.70 25.85 -4.31
CA SER A 655 23.05 24.84 -3.30
C SER A 655 24.56 24.62 -3.24
N VAL A 656 25.06 24.06 -2.13
CA VAL A 656 26.45 23.55 -1.87
C VAL A 656 27.63 24.45 -2.33
N ALA A 657 27.38 25.72 -2.64
CA ALA A 657 28.37 26.74 -3.02
C ALA A 657 28.08 28.09 -2.32
N ASP A 658 26.83 28.54 -2.30
CA ASP A 658 26.39 29.81 -1.68
C ASP A 658 26.07 29.71 -0.17
N GLY A 659 26.58 28.68 0.52
CA GLY A 659 26.53 28.57 1.99
C GLY A 659 25.15 28.27 2.60
N ILE A 660 24.17 27.88 1.79
CA ILE A 660 22.84 27.45 2.25
C ILE A 660 22.92 25.97 2.67
N GLN A 661 22.66 25.68 3.95
CA GLN A 661 22.83 24.34 4.56
C GLN A 661 21.75 24.08 5.62
N PHE A 662 20.65 23.43 5.22
CA PHE A 662 19.47 23.21 6.06
C PHE A 662 18.80 21.85 5.79
N GLN A 663 18.09 21.29 6.78
CA GLN A 663 17.40 20.00 6.66
C GLN A 663 15.91 20.10 6.28
N HIS A 664 15.37 21.31 6.14
CA HIS A 664 13.97 21.55 5.80
C HIS A 664 13.89 22.73 4.83
N LEU A 665 14.76 22.81 3.81
CA LEU A 665 14.66 23.86 2.81
C LEU A 665 13.40 23.62 1.94
N GLY A 666 12.98 24.64 1.19
CA GLY A 666 11.90 24.53 0.19
C GLY A 666 10.47 24.36 0.73
N TYR A 667 10.28 23.78 1.92
CA TYR A 667 8.98 23.37 2.49
C TYR A 667 7.86 24.41 2.43
N ASP A 668 8.19 25.70 2.53
CA ASP A 668 7.31 26.75 2.07
C ASP A 668 8.13 27.99 1.67
N LEU A 669 8.25 28.24 0.36
CA LEU A 669 8.87 29.45 -0.18
C LEU A 669 7.86 30.58 -0.32
N LYS A 670 8.21 31.78 0.15
CA LYS A 670 7.47 33.02 -0.11
C LYS A 670 8.38 34.20 -0.38
N PHE A 671 8.13 34.90 -1.48
CA PHE A 671 8.77 36.17 -1.81
C PHE A 671 7.93 37.35 -1.31
N ALA A 672 8.51 38.22 -0.48
CA ALA A 672 7.82 39.38 0.07
C ALA A 672 8.80 40.52 0.41
N GLY A 673 8.38 41.78 0.19
CA GLY A 673 9.18 42.95 0.58
C GLY A 673 10.56 43.07 -0.07
N GLY A 674 10.79 42.42 -1.22
CA GLY A 674 12.11 42.32 -1.87
C GLY A 674 13.02 41.22 -1.30
N ASN A 675 12.46 40.27 -0.55
CA ASN A 675 13.20 39.20 0.11
C ASN A 675 12.55 37.83 -0.17
N LEU A 676 13.37 36.79 -0.31
CA LEU A 676 12.91 35.39 -0.33
C LEU A 676 12.97 34.82 1.09
N PHE A 677 11.90 34.19 1.54
CA PHE A 677 11.81 33.53 2.84
C PHE A 677 11.51 32.03 2.71
N SER A 678 12.01 31.24 3.66
CA SER A 678 11.56 29.87 3.93
C SER A 678 11.42 29.66 5.44
N VAL A 679 10.49 28.80 5.83
CA VAL A 679 10.64 28.05 7.09
C VAL A 679 11.76 27.04 6.89
N THR A 680 12.67 26.88 7.84
CA THR A 680 13.65 25.79 7.81
C THR A 680 14.31 25.51 9.17
N LYS A 681 15.19 24.49 9.22
CA LYS A 681 15.96 24.04 10.40
C LYS A 681 17.45 24.00 10.06
N SER A 682 18.28 24.67 10.86
CA SER A 682 19.74 24.57 10.75
C SER A 682 20.23 23.18 11.15
N ALA A 683 21.33 22.70 10.57
CA ALA A 683 21.91 21.39 10.89
C ALA A 683 22.20 21.16 12.40
N SER A 684 22.35 22.24 13.18
CA SER A 684 22.57 22.24 14.63
C SER A 684 21.31 22.47 15.50
N SER A 685 20.11 22.48 14.93
CA SER A 685 18.87 22.70 15.72
C SER A 685 17.63 22.05 15.13
N SER A 686 16.92 21.29 15.96
CA SER A 686 15.64 20.63 15.61
C SER A 686 14.44 21.59 15.52
N ALA A 687 14.60 22.87 15.91
CA ALA A 687 13.54 23.87 15.94
C ALA A 687 13.41 24.62 14.60
N SER A 688 12.20 24.59 14.01
CA SER A 688 11.89 25.35 12.79
C SER A 688 11.88 26.86 13.05
N ARG A 689 12.58 27.62 12.21
CA ARG A 689 12.70 29.08 12.25
C ARG A 689 12.46 29.68 10.86
N ILE A 690 12.35 31.00 10.77
CA ILE A 690 12.13 31.72 9.51
C ILE A 690 13.45 32.35 9.09
N TYR A 691 13.92 31.96 7.91
CA TYR A 691 15.15 32.48 7.32
C TYR A 691 14.81 33.34 6.11
N ARG A 692 15.42 34.52 6.03
CA ARG A 692 15.59 35.21 4.76
C ARG A 692 16.74 34.55 4.01
N LEU A 693 16.51 34.12 2.79
CA LEU A 693 17.45 33.37 1.96
C LEU A 693 18.13 34.24 0.89
N PHE A 694 17.38 35.20 0.33
CA PHE A 694 17.83 36.14 -0.69
C PHE A 694 17.28 37.55 -0.42
N ASN A 695 18.03 38.58 -0.82
CA ASN A 695 17.62 39.97 -0.82
C ASN A 695 17.81 40.59 -2.22
N GLU A 696 16.69 40.93 -2.86
CA GLU A 696 16.62 41.52 -4.20
C GLU A 696 17.27 42.91 -4.27
N SER A 697 17.20 43.69 -3.19
CA SER A 697 17.76 45.06 -3.16
C SER A 697 19.30 45.11 -3.18
N SER A 698 19.97 44.00 -2.87
CA SER A 698 21.42 43.84 -2.96
C SER A 698 21.86 42.70 -3.88
N SER A 699 20.93 41.96 -4.48
CA SER A 699 21.16 40.71 -5.21
C SER A 699 22.04 39.71 -4.45
N THR A 700 21.85 39.60 -3.13
CA THR A 700 22.66 38.72 -2.27
C THR A 700 21.86 37.53 -1.77
N TRP A 701 22.37 36.33 -2.04
CA TRP A 701 22.05 35.12 -1.29
C TRP A 701 22.73 35.14 0.09
N GLY A 702 22.18 34.42 1.06
CA GLY A 702 22.73 34.30 2.41
C GLY A 702 21.64 34.11 3.46
N ALA A 703 21.49 32.87 3.91
CA ALA A 703 20.46 32.49 4.88
C ALA A 703 20.67 33.18 6.24
N THR A 704 19.69 34.00 6.64
CA THR A 704 19.77 34.88 7.81
C THR A 704 18.49 34.74 8.66
N PRO A 705 18.60 34.38 9.96
CA PRO A 705 17.43 34.27 10.83
C PRO A 705 16.66 35.58 10.91
N TRP A 706 15.34 35.51 10.69
CA TRP A 706 14.47 36.67 10.60
C TRP A 706 13.58 36.83 11.85
N ASP A 707 13.24 35.71 12.51
CA ASP A 707 12.76 35.73 13.88
C ASP A 707 13.92 35.95 14.86
N THR A 708 13.93 37.09 15.56
CA THR A 708 15.00 37.41 16.55
C THR A 708 14.77 36.77 17.91
N THR A 709 13.58 36.21 18.16
CA THR A 709 13.23 35.54 19.43
C THR A 709 12.12 34.52 19.15
N PRO A 710 12.43 33.22 18.93
CA PRO A 710 11.40 32.22 18.68
C PRO A 710 10.55 32.01 19.94
N THR A 711 9.27 32.40 19.88
CA THR A 711 8.28 32.27 20.97
C THR A 711 7.31 31.11 20.72
N TYR A 712 7.74 30.14 19.93
CA TYR A 712 6.93 29.06 19.37
C TYR A 712 6.95 27.82 20.28
N PRO A 713 5.92 26.96 20.27
CA PRO A 713 5.97 25.69 20.99
C PRO A 713 7.04 24.79 20.36
N SER A 714 7.96 24.26 21.16
CA SER A 714 9.01 23.33 20.70
C SER A 714 8.45 22.02 20.10
N SER A 715 7.22 21.66 20.47
CA SER A 715 6.44 20.54 19.94
C SER A 715 5.66 20.83 18.65
N ALA A 716 5.68 22.07 18.13
CA ALA A 716 4.83 22.51 17.04
C ALA A 716 5.62 23.35 15.99
N PRO A 717 6.40 22.71 15.11
CA PRO A 717 7.15 23.42 14.08
C PRO A 717 6.22 24.19 13.11
N PHE A 718 6.68 25.32 12.58
CA PHE A 718 6.07 25.88 11.37
C PHE A 718 6.24 24.91 10.21
N TYR A 719 5.23 24.91 9.33
CA TYR A 719 5.23 24.17 8.07
C TYR A 719 4.79 25.01 6.87
N THR A 720 4.22 26.20 7.09
CA THR A 720 3.73 27.05 6.01
C THR A 720 3.81 28.54 6.35
N LEU A 721 4.04 29.34 5.31
CA LEU A 721 4.14 30.79 5.30
C LEU A 721 3.24 31.35 4.19
N THR A 722 2.75 32.57 4.41
CA THR A 722 2.08 33.35 3.37
C THR A 722 2.33 34.84 3.57
N TYR A 723 1.97 35.66 2.59
CA TYR A 723 2.09 37.11 2.67
C TYR A 723 0.71 37.75 2.48
N ASP A 724 0.21 38.48 3.49
CA ASP A 724 -1.15 39.05 3.48
C ASP A 724 -1.25 40.42 2.77
N GLY A 725 -0.21 40.79 2.01
CA GLY A 725 -0.04 42.12 1.43
C GLY A 725 0.69 43.12 2.34
N THR A 726 0.80 42.85 3.65
CA THR A 726 1.45 43.73 4.64
C THR A 726 2.53 43.02 5.46
N ASN A 727 2.27 41.79 5.91
CA ASN A 727 3.12 41.00 6.79
C ASN A 727 3.26 39.58 6.25
N MET A 728 4.39 38.94 6.58
CA MET A 728 4.46 37.49 6.56
C MET A 728 3.57 36.93 7.67
N ILE A 729 2.79 35.90 7.36
CA ILE A 729 1.95 35.15 8.30
C ILE A 729 2.41 33.69 8.25
N GLY A 730 2.46 33.03 9.40
CA GLY A 730 2.82 31.61 9.51
C GLY A 730 1.94 30.86 10.50
N ALA A 731 1.79 29.56 10.26
CA ALA A 731 1.03 28.64 11.13
C ALA A 731 1.89 27.46 11.60
N THR A 732 1.74 27.08 12.87
CA THR A 732 2.37 25.88 13.44
C THR A 732 1.58 24.62 13.09
N ARG A 733 2.28 23.54 12.74
CA ARG A 733 1.68 22.22 12.54
C ARG A 733 1.68 21.41 13.84
N THR A 734 0.53 20.84 14.18
CA THR A 734 0.36 19.93 15.32
C THR A 734 -0.49 18.72 14.93
N THR A 735 -0.16 17.54 15.46
CA THR A 735 -0.83 16.28 15.14
C THR A 735 -2.23 16.18 15.74
N GLN A 736 -2.34 16.40 17.05
CA GLN A 736 -3.60 16.41 17.82
C GLN A 736 -3.59 17.60 18.80
N GLY A 737 -3.29 18.79 18.28
CA GLY A 737 -2.96 19.96 19.09
C GLY A 737 -3.64 21.25 18.64
N THR A 738 -3.21 22.35 19.24
CA THR A 738 -3.67 23.71 18.92
C THR A 738 -2.80 24.31 17.83
N VAL A 739 -3.40 24.83 16.76
CA VAL A 739 -2.69 25.60 15.73
C VAL A 739 -2.49 27.03 16.23
N HIS A 740 -1.24 27.50 16.25
CA HIS A 740 -0.87 28.87 16.57
C HIS A 740 -0.58 29.66 15.29
N PHE A 741 -1.13 30.86 15.18
CA PHE A 741 -0.90 31.80 14.08
C PHE A 741 0.01 32.95 14.54
N PHE A 742 0.96 33.34 13.70
CA PHE A 742 1.93 34.40 13.98
C PHE A 742 2.11 35.33 12.77
N SER A 743 2.48 36.59 13.03
CA SER A 743 2.88 37.56 12.00
C SER A 743 4.30 38.07 12.21
N PHE A 744 4.97 38.39 11.10
CA PHE A 744 6.35 38.87 11.01
C PHE A 744 6.45 39.96 9.93
N SER A 745 7.35 40.94 10.10
CA SER A 745 7.58 41.95 9.06
C SER A 745 8.33 41.34 7.87
N ALA A 746 7.90 41.62 6.64
CA ALA A 746 8.61 41.23 5.43
C ALA A 746 9.84 42.12 5.12
N THR A 747 10.07 43.19 5.89
CA THR A 747 11.09 44.21 5.61
C THR A 747 12.09 44.44 6.76
N ALA A 748 11.87 43.85 7.93
CA ALA A 748 12.81 43.87 9.06
C ALA A 748 12.70 42.60 9.91
N ALA A 749 13.84 42.04 10.31
CA ALA A 749 13.90 40.98 11.31
C ALA A 749 13.39 41.49 12.68
N GLY A 750 12.73 40.64 13.47
CA GLY A 750 12.14 41.06 14.74
C GLY A 750 11.50 39.93 15.54
N THR A 751 10.87 40.26 16.66
CA THR A 751 10.14 39.27 17.49
C THR A 751 8.77 38.99 16.85
N PRO A 752 8.37 37.71 16.70
CA PRO A 752 7.05 37.31 16.21
C PRO A 752 5.91 37.89 17.05
N ALA A 753 4.85 38.38 16.38
CA ALA A 753 3.60 38.75 17.05
C ALA A 753 2.59 37.59 16.92
N SER A 754 2.08 37.07 18.04
CA SER A 754 1.03 36.05 18.01
C SER A 754 -0.31 36.67 17.61
N LEU A 755 -1.00 36.02 16.68
CA LEU A 755 -2.32 36.43 16.16
C LEU A 755 -3.47 35.68 16.87
N GLY A 756 -3.16 34.60 17.58
CA GLY A 756 -4.12 33.74 18.26
C GLY A 756 -3.98 32.27 17.91
N THR A 757 -4.96 31.48 18.32
CA THR A 757 -4.96 30.02 18.24
C THR A 757 -6.29 29.46 17.73
N ASN A 758 -6.24 28.32 17.03
CA ASN A 758 -7.42 27.56 16.60
C ASN A 758 -7.30 26.08 16.99
N THR A 759 -8.42 25.45 17.33
CA THR A 759 -8.51 24.04 17.76
C THR A 759 -9.46 23.20 16.89
N SER A 760 -9.97 23.76 15.79
CA SER A 760 -10.93 23.10 14.88
C SER A 760 -10.30 22.51 13.62
N VAL A 761 -9.00 22.72 13.43
CA VAL A 761 -8.18 22.16 12.34
C VAL A 761 -6.88 21.63 12.96
N GLY A 762 -6.55 20.37 12.70
CA GLY A 762 -5.24 19.75 12.94
C GLY A 762 -4.42 19.68 11.65
N TYR A 763 -3.11 19.45 11.76
CA TYR A 763 -2.19 19.33 10.62
C TYR A 763 -2.37 20.41 9.52
N VAL A 764 -2.10 21.69 9.83
CA VAL A 764 -2.04 22.71 8.76
C VAL A 764 -0.83 22.45 7.87
N VAL A 765 -1.09 22.18 6.60
CA VAL A 765 -0.11 21.83 5.55
C VAL A 765 0.00 22.87 4.42
N GLY A 766 -0.83 23.90 4.45
CA GLY A 766 -0.73 25.08 3.59
C GLY A 766 -1.59 26.24 4.07
N LEU A 767 -1.17 27.48 3.74
CA LEU A 767 -1.76 28.71 4.26
C LEU A 767 -1.85 29.81 3.19
N ALA A 768 -3.01 30.47 3.11
CA ALA A 768 -3.16 31.80 2.51
C ALA A 768 -3.93 32.74 3.45
N ALA A 769 -3.86 34.05 3.22
CA ALA A 769 -4.51 35.03 4.07
C ALA A 769 -4.96 36.26 3.28
N ASP A 770 -6.13 36.79 3.62
CA ASP A 770 -6.58 38.13 3.22
C ASP A 770 -6.82 39.01 4.47
N SER A 771 -7.44 40.17 4.31
CA SER A 771 -7.72 41.09 5.43
C SER A 771 -8.74 40.57 6.47
N GLN A 772 -9.50 39.53 6.15
CA GLN A 772 -10.62 39.01 6.95
C GLN A 772 -10.41 37.57 7.44
N TYR A 773 -9.76 36.72 6.63
CA TYR A 773 -9.65 35.28 6.85
C TYR A 773 -8.22 34.74 6.68
N PHE A 774 -7.92 33.69 7.43
CA PHE A 774 -6.91 32.70 7.07
C PHE A 774 -7.59 31.55 6.32
N TYR A 775 -6.96 31.07 5.25
CA TYR A 775 -7.35 29.89 4.50
C TYR A 775 -6.29 28.82 4.72
N VAL A 776 -6.69 27.65 5.20
CA VAL A 776 -5.77 26.55 5.54
C VAL A 776 -6.18 25.24 4.89
N ALA A 777 -5.19 24.49 4.41
CA ALA A 777 -5.33 23.09 4.01
C ALA A 777 -4.97 22.20 5.22
N GLY A 778 -5.78 21.17 5.46
CA GLY A 778 -5.55 20.19 6.52
C GLY A 778 -6.82 19.48 6.98
N LEU A 779 -6.72 18.84 8.14
CA LEU A 779 -7.77 17.98 8.71
C LEU A 779 -8.61 18.73 9.75
N GLY A 780 -9.86 19.02 9.44
CA GLY A 780 -10.80 19.61 10.41
C GLY A 780 -11.86 18.63 10.89
N ALA A 781 -12.73 19.09 11.80
CA ALA A 781 -13.80 18.28 12.40
C ALA A 781 -14.86 17.73 11.42
N SER A 782 -14.78 18.06 10.12
CA SER A 782 -15.63 17.51 9.04
C SER A 782 -14.88 16.56 8.10
N GLY A 783 -13.63 16.20 8.43
CA GLY A 783 -12.67 15.53 7.55
C GLY A 783 -11.73 16.52 6.85
N GLU A 784 -11.03 16.06 5.83
CA GLU A 784 -10.04 16.85 5.09
C GLU A 784 -10.67 17.98 4.25
N GLY A 785 -9.78 18.88 3.82
CA GLY A 785 -10.07 19.89 2.81
C GLY A 785 -9.53 21.28 3.16
N VAL A 786 -10.20 22.29 2.61
CA VAL A 786 -9.82 23.70 2.78
C VAL A 786 -10.77 24.37 3.77
N TYR A 787 -10.20 25.03 4.78
CA TYR A 787 -10.94 25.70 5.86
C TYR A 787 -10.66 27.20 5.89
N ARG A 788 -11.68 28.01 6.22
CA ARG A 788 -11.50 29.44 6.56
C ARG A 788 -11.68 29.69 8.05
N ILE A 789 -10.79 30.50 8.62
CA ILE A 789 -10.77 30.94 10.02
C ILE A 789 -10.77 32.47 10.04
N SER A 790 -11.58 33.12 10.89
CA SER A 790 -11.65 34.59 10.92
C SER A 790 -10.43 35.20 11.61
N ARG A 791 -9.77 36.17 10.96
CA ARG A 791 -8.66 36.93 11.57
C ARG A 791 -9.12 37.82 12.74
N ALA A 792 -10.39 38.22 12.75
CA ALA A 792 -10.98 39.00 13.83
C ALA A 792 -11.33 38.15 15.08
N ASN A 793 -11.39 36.82 14.93
CA ASN A 793 -11.57 35.88 16.03
C ASN A 793 -10.97 34.52 15.67
N VAL A 794 -9.65 34.37 15.87
CA VAL A 794 -8.88 33.19 15.43
C VAL A 794 -9.33 31.90 16.14
N SER A 795 -9.91 32.00 17.34
CA SER A 795 -10.45 30.85 18.08
C SER A 795 -11.89 30.47 17.70
N ALA A 796 -12.51 31.16 16.74
CA ALA A 796 -13.80 30.74 16.19
C ALA A 796 -13.67 29.40 15.43
N PRO A 797 -14.71 28.54 15.44
CA PRO A 797 -14.70 27.29 14.67
C PRO A 797 -14.41 27.51 13.19
N ALA A 798 -13.46 26.75 12.67
CA ALA A 798 -13.07 26.80 11.27
C ALA A 798 -14.21 26.28 10.37
N THR A 799 -14.51 27.01 9.29
CA THR A 799 -15.57 26.62 8.34
C THR A 799 -14.92 25.96 7.11
N ARG A 800 -15.26 24.70 6.79
CA ARG A 800 -14.80 24.08 5.53
C ARG A 800 -15.44 24.81 4.33
N ILE A 801 -14.62 25.16 3.35
CA ILE A 801 -15.02 25.86 2.11
C ILE A 801 -14.85 25.01 0.85
N ALA A 802 -14.06 23.94 0.93
CA ALA A 802 -13.98 22.88 -0.08
C ALA A 802 -13.60 21.55 0.58
N ARG A 803 -14.13 20.42 0.09
CA ARG A 803 -13.54 19.09 0.31
C ARG A 803 -12.53 18.88 -0.82
N VAL A 804 -11.28 18.71 -0.45
CA VAL A 804 -10.19 18.20 -1.30
C VAL A 804 -9.41 17.22 -0.44
N GLU A 805 -8.74 16.25 -1.05
CA GLU A 805 -7.85 15.34 -0.33
C GLU A 805 -6.49 16.04 -0.09
N THR A 806 -5.99 15.92 1.14
CA THR A 806 -4.82 16.69 1.61
C THR A 806 -3.69 15.76 2.01
N THR A 807 -2.50 16.00 1.48
CA THR A 807 -1.33 15.22 1.85
C THR A 807 -0.95 15.53 3.29
N THR A 808 -0.30 14.59 3.96
CA THR A 808 0.28 14.87 5.28
C THR A 808 1.61 15.63 5.20
N SER A 809 2.13 16.01 4.02
CA SER A 809 3.40 16.75 3.89
C SER A 809 3.17 18.25 3.65
N HIS A 810 2.62 18.62 2.50
CA HIS A 810 2.42 19.98 2.05
C HIS A 810 1.28 20.07 1.02
N ASN A 811 0.51 21.16 1.06
CA ASN A 811 -0.54 21.49 0.09
C ASN A 811 -0.60 23.01 -0.12
N PRO A 812 0.19 23.60 -1.04
CA PRO A 812 0.28 25.04 -1.14
C PRO A 812 -1.05 25.64 -1.56
N ILE A 813 -1.42 26.70 -0.83
CA ILE A 813 -2.58 27.53 -1.14
C ILE A 813 -2.07 28.86 -1.70
N ALA A 814 -2.53 29.21 -2.89
CA ALA A 814 -2.36 30.53 -3.47
C ALA A 814 -3.70 31.27 -3.52
N LEU A 815 -3.67 32.59 -3.31
CA LEU A 815 -4.87 33.43 -3.32
C LEU A 815 -4.77 34.44 -4.46
N ASP A 816 -5.76 34.46 -5.35
CA ASP A 816 -6.01 35.63 -6.18
C ASP A 816 -6.58 36.76 -5.32
N ASN A 817 -5.68 37.67 -4.95
CA ASN A 817 -5.98 38.90 -4.23
C ASN A 817 -5.65 40.13 -5.08
N THR A 818 -5.94 40.08 -6.39
CA THR A 818 -5.86 41.23 -7.32
C THR A 818 -6.94 42.32 -7.05
N GLY A 819 -7.61 42.27 -5.89
CA GLY A 819 -8.62 43.24 -5.46
C GLY A 819 -9.25 42.84 -4.13
N MET A 820 -10.38 42.14 -4.18
CA MET A 820 -10.85 41.27 -3.09
C MET A 820 -10.50 39.83 -3.45
N ALA A 821 -10.48 38.93 -2.48
CA ALA A 821 -10.25 37.49 -2.66
C ALA A 821 -11.29 36.86 -3.62
N ASN A 822 -10.93 36.71 -4.90
CA ASN A 822 -11.84 36.15 -5.93
C ASN A 822 -11.71 34.64 -6.02
N TYR A 823 -10.48 34.13 -6.04
CA TYR A 823 -10.17 32.71 -6.24
C TYR A 823 -9.08 32.24 -5.26
N LEU A 824 -9.25 31.03 -4.77
CA LEU A 824 -8.26 30.30 -3.98
C LEU A 824 -7.82 29.08 -4.78
N TYR A 825 -6.54 28.99 -5.08
CA TYR A 825 -5.92 27.86 -5.78
C TYR A 825 -5.25 26.94 -4.76
N VAL A 826 -5.46 25.63 -4.86
CA VAL A 826 -4.96 24.64 -3.88
C VAL A 826 -4.39 23.44 -4.61
N ARG A 827 -3.10 23.15 -4.41
CA ARG A 827 -2.43 21.97 -4.98
C ARG A 827 -2.54 20.78 -4.02
N THR A 828 -2.99 19.64 -4.54
CA THR A 828 -3.22 18.40 -3.80
C THR A 828 -2.29 17.29 -4.29
N GLU A 829 -2.78 16.08 -4.54
CA GLU A 829 -1.99 14.93 -5.01
C GLU A 829 -1.68 15.02 -6.52
N GLY A 830 -1.23 16.19 -6.97
CA GLY A 830 -1.03 16.50 -8.38
C GLY A 830 -2.19 17.22 -9.07
N GLU A 831 -3.33 17.40 -8.41
CA GLU A 831 -4.40 18.29 -8.91
C GLU A 831 -4.23 19.74 -8.41
N ILE A 832 -4.65 20.71 -9.22
CA ILE A 832 -4.82 22.12 -8.81
C ILE A 832 -6.31 22.39 -8.75
N HIS A 833 -6.86 22.61 -7.55
CA HIS A 833 -8.27 22.94 -7.37
C HIS A 833 -8.53 24.44 -7.19
N VAL A 834 -9.77 24.85 -7.43
CA VAL A 834 -10.25 26.24 -7.27
C VAL A 834 -11.36 26.32 -6.21
N VAL A 835 -11.33 27.38 -5.39
CA VAL A 835 -12.49 27.85 -4.62
C VAL A 835 -12.77 29.31 -4.98
N ALA A 836 -13.90 29.58 -5.62
CA ALA A 836 -14.35 30.93 -5.95
C ALA A 836 -15.03 31.60 -4.75
N ASN A 837 -14.89 32.93 -4.62
CA ASN A 837 -15.43 33.77 -3.55
C ASN A 837 -15.16 33.23 -2.12
N PRO A 838 -13.90 32.87 -1.76
CA PRO A 838 -13.58 32.22 -0.49
C PRO A 838 -13.85 33.11 0.74
N ALA A 839 -13.86 34.44 0.59
CA ALA A 839 -14.22 35.39 1.64
C ALA A 839 -15.74 35.54 1.84
N GLY A 840 -16.53 35.54 0.75
CA GLY A 840 -17.97 35.72 0.80
C GLY A 840 -18.73 34.40 0.97
N THR A 841 -19.36 33.96 -0.14
CA THR A 841 -20.06 32.68 -0.26
C THR A 841 -19.19 31.76 -1.12
N PRO A 842 -18.42 30.84 -0.51
CA PRO A 842 -17.46 30.02 -1.24
C PRO A 842 -18.16 29.04 -2.17
N ILE A 843 -17.61 28.87 -3.37
CA ILE A 843 -18.03 27.88 -4.35
C ILE A 843 -16.79 27.06 -4.71
N TYR A 844 -16.74 25.80 -4.28
CA TYR A 844 -15.73 24.86 -4.76
C TYR A 844 -15.94 24.63 -6.25
N ALA A 845 -14.89 24.81 -7.05
CA ALA A 845 -14.93 24.80 -8.50
C ALA A 845 -14.13 23.63 -9.11
N GLY A 846 -13.80 22.62 -8.29
CA GLY A 846 -13.12 21.39 -8.73
C GLY A 846 -11.68 21.62 -9.19
N ALA A 847 -11.14 20.65 -9.93
CA ALA A 847 -9.81 20.70 -10.50
C ALA A 847 -9.75 21.56 -11.78
N LEU A 848 -8.81 22.51 -11.80
CA LEU A 848 -8.41 23.34 -12.94
C LEU A 848 -7.39 22.61 -13.82
N SER A 849 -6.59 21.74 -13.22
CA SER A 849 -5.57 20.89 -13.84
C SER A 849 -5.41 19.62 -13.03
N THR A 850 -5.28 18.48 -13.71
CA THR A 850 -5.02 17.15 -13.14
C THR A 850 -3.64 16.63 -13.58
N LEU A 851 -2.67 17.54 -13.73
CA LEU A 851 -1.32 17.23 -14.23
C LEU A 851 -0.32 17.16 -13.08
N GLY A 852 0.27 15.97 -12.93
CA GLY A 852 1.25 15.62 -11.92
C GLY A 852 0.73 14.56 -10.96
N GLY A 853 1.65 13.92 -10.24
CA GLY A 853 1.33 12.88 -9.25
C GLY A 853 1.36 13.37 -7.79
N PRO A 854 1.17 12.48 -6.80
CA PRO A 854 1.13 12.83 -5.37
C PRO A 854 2.38 13.52 -4.80
N GLY A 855 3.52 13.40 -5.50
CA GLY A 855 4.77 14.08 -5.16
C GLY A 855 4.93 15.49 -5.73
N ASP A 856 4.11 15.90 -6.71
CA ASP A 856 4.25 17.18 -7.43
C ASP A 856 3.60 18.34 -6.65
N GLN A 857 4.12 18.62 -5.46
CA GLN A 857 3.44 19.49 -4.48
C GLN A 857 3.67 20.99 -4.72
N ALA A 858 4.76 21.39 -5.37
CA ALA A 858 5.13 22.79 -5.57
C ALA A 858 4.24 23.58 -6.57
N MET A 859 3.65 24.70 -6.12
CA MET A 859 2.81 25.61 -6.93
C MET A 859 2.95 27.08 -6.50
N ALA A 860 2.94 28.02 -7.45
CA ALA A 860 2.90 29.47 -7.22
C ALA A 860 1.99 30.23 -8.21
N TYR A 861 1.21 31.19 -7.71
CA TYR A 861 0.41 32.12 -8.52
C TYR A 861 1.15 33.44 -8.76
N ASP A 862 1.10 33.95 -10.00
CA ASP A 862 1.62 35.26 -10.39
C ASP A 862 0.48 36.26 -10.66
N PRO A 863 0.15 37.17 -9.72
CA PRO A 863 -0.93 38.13 -9.88
C PRO A 863 -0.67 39.21 -10.94
N MET A 864 0.52 39.25 -11.55
CA MET A 864 0.82 40.18 -12.65
C MET A 864 0.52 39.60 -14.04
N THR A 865 0.44 38.27 -14.16
CA THR A 865 0.21 37.57 -15.44
C THR A 865 -1.05 36.71 -15.46
N ASP A 866 -1.76 36.64 -14.32
CA ASP A 866 -2.89 35.72 -14.05
C ASP A 866 -2.51 34.29 -14.49
N SER A 867 -1.46 33.76 -13.85
CA SER A 867 -0.87 32.48 -14.22
C SER A 867 -0.43 31.69 -12.99
N ILE A 868 -0.51 30.36 -13.08
CA ILE A 868 0.01 29.45 -12.04
C ILE A 868 1.18 28.68 -12.63
N PHE A 869 2.32 28.75 -11.95
CA PHE A 869 3.48 27.91 -12.18
C PHE A 869 3.41 26.71 -11.23
N PHE A 870 3.72 25.52 -11.72
CA PHE A 870 3.70 24.27 -10.95
C PHE A 870 4.67 23.23 -11.55
N VAL A 871 5.01 22.20 -10.77
CA VAL A 871 5.85 21.07 -11.21
C VAL A 871 4.98 19.91 -11.72
N GLU A 872 5.48 19.17 -12.70
CA GLU A 872 4.97 17.87 -13.13
C GLU A 872 6.14 16.89 -13.37
N THR A 873 6.05 15.68 -12.81
CA THR A 873 7.08 14.63 -12.96
C THR A 873 6.57 13.35 -13.64
N GLU A 874 5.26 13.12 -13.63
CA GLU A 874 4.60 11.85 -13.98
C GLU A 874 4.89 11.36 -15.41
N THR A 875 4.91 12.25 -16.40
CA THR A 875 4.96 11.86 -17.83
C THR A 875 6.36 11.53 -18.35
N THR A 876 7.41 11.84 -17.59
CA THR A 876 8.82 11.73 -18.02
C THR A 876 9.77 11.15 -16.98
N GLY A 877 9.40 11.12 -15.70
CA GLY A 877 10.32 10.80 -14.61
C GLY A 877 11.40 11.88 -14.42
N SER A 878 11.12 13.12 -14.81
CA SER A 878 12.03 14.27 -14.65
C SER A 878 11.20 15.55 -14.57
N ALA A 879 11.42 16.35 -13.53
CA ALA A 879 10.60 17.52 -13.23
C ALA A 879 10.54 18.53 -14.38
N ARG A 880 9.30 18.87 -14.77
CA ARG A 880 8.97 19.88 -15.79
C ARG A 880 8.26 21.03 -15.14
N ILE A 881 8.54 22.25 -15.61
CA ILE A 881 7.84 23.45 -15.13
C ILE A 881 6.71 23.80 -16.08
N MET A 882 5.50 23.65 -15.56
CA MET A 882 4.26 23.90 -16.26
C MET A 882 3.68 25.25 -15.83
N ARG A 883 3.08 25.98 -16.78
CA ARG A 883 2.33 27.21 -16.53
C ARG A 883 0.90 27.08 -17.03
N LEU A 884 -0.08 27.25 -16.13
CA LEU A 884 -1.46 27.56 -16.50
C LEU A 884 -1.61 29.07 -16.74
N GLN A 885 -2.37 29.44 -17.78
CA GLN A 885 -2.77 30.81 -18.12
C GLN A 885 -4.10 30.78 -18.88
#